data_AF-A0A1M7CMJ5-F1
#
_entry.id   AF-A0A1M7CMJ5-F1
#
_cell.length_a   1.000
_cell.length_b   1.000
_cell.length_c   1.000
_cell.angle_alpha   90.00
_cell.angle_beta   90.00
_cell.angle_gamma   90.00
#
_symmetry.space_group_name_H-M   'P 1'
#
loop_
_entity.id
_entity.type
_entity.pdbx_description
1 polymer ?
#
loop_
_entity_poly.entity_id
_entity_poly.type
_entity_poly.pdbx_seq_one_letter_code
_entity_poly.pdbx_strand_id
1 'polypeptide(L)'
;MARNIKSSKELGSLTDYELLSEEELKDINSFGVLLKHKKTGARIAIVSNDDNNKVFSVGFRTPPFDSTGVAHIIEHSVLCGSRDFPAKDPFIELAKGSLNTFLNAMTYPDKTIYPVASCNEQDFQNLMHVYMDAVFYPNMYKKEEIFKQEGWHYELEHEDSELIYNGVVYNEMKGAFSSPEQFLFRTIQNALFPDTAYGVESGGDPDYIPDLTYTGFLDFHKRYYHPSNSYIYLYGDMDVNEKLDWLHEKYLSQFEYHYVDSEIKFQEPFKERRDLTTFYPLSEQEELASNTYYSYNMSIGTSLDSELCMAFQILEYVLLSSPGAPLKQALLDAGIGKDIISSFDGDTYQPIFSVIAKNADINQKDDFLRVIKATLEKVVKEGIDEKSLRAAINYYEFKYREADFGQFPKGLMYGIQMLGSWLYDDSKPFIKLNSNTLFENLKDKINTDYYVRLIENYLLGNPHVALVTLVPKKGLNSEKEEKLKGKLQAYKESLSGEEIRKLIEDTSSLKEYQDTPSTKEELESIPLLSVEDIDKKSQPFYNEEKDVDGITIVHHNVFTNGIAYMRLIFDLEDIPKELTPYIGLLSSVLGLVDTEHYSYLELSNEINIHTGGISCDLSCYGKKNSMNQYLPALIMDVKALYEEMDDAFDLLKEIISFTKLEDKKRLLEIVSEIKSRLLMHLTSAGHSAAVDRAMSYFSESSRFSEEVKGIAFYKFIEKLEANFIEEADEVIRKLKLLMNYIFRKENLIISFTSNTEGLDTLKGKLLPFVEQLKEEPVEKEEEHFELRKANEGFKTSGQVQYVARTGNFLRAGYQYTGALEVLKVILSYEYLWTNIRVKGGAYGCMCGFSSISGNGYFTSYRDPNLKETNEIYDKTAEYIRNFTADERDMTKYIIGTISGIDTPRTPRMKGDASMGAYITGLKEEDVQRQRDEVLHATKEDIRKLADIVKAIMDCGNLCVIGSESKIEQNRDLFMEVKNLSN
;
A
#
# COMPACT_ATOMS: atom_id res chain seq x y z
N MET A 1 -0.59 -38.29 5.63
CA MET A 1 0.20 -38.13 4.39
C MET A 1 1.15 -36.95 4.60
N ALA A 2 2.15 -36.74 3.75
CA ALA A 2 3.00 -35.54 3.89
C ALA A 2 2.12 -34.30 3.63
N ARG A 3 2.16 -33.30 4.53
CA ARG A 3 1.47 -32.02 4.30
C ARG A 3 2.05 -31.34 3.07
N ASN A 4 3.38 -31.32 2.95
CA ASN A 4 4.07 -30.70 1.83
C ASN A 4 4.57 -31.75 0.85
N ILE A 5 4.15 -31.61 -0.41
CA ILE A 5 4.56 -32.51 -1.49
C ILE A 5 5.90 -32.06 -2.06
N LYS A 6 6.82 -33.00 -2.24
CA LYS A 6 8.13 -32.75 -2.89
C LYS A 6 8.23 -33.36 -4.29
N SER A 7 7.18 -34.05 -4.71
CA SER A 7 7.05 -34.69 -6.03
C SER A 7 5.59 -35.05 -6.26
N SER A 8 5.10 -35.00 -7.50
CA SER A 8 3.73 -35.44 -7.83
C SER A 8 3.44 -36.89 -7.45
N LYS A 9 4.44 -37.75 -7.26
CA LYS A 9 4.26 -39.13 -6.77
C LYS A 9 3.71 -39.19 -5.33
N GLU A 10 3.78 -38.10 -4.59
CA GLU A 10 3.23 -37.96 -3.25
C GLU A 10 1.76 -37.51 -3.27
N LEU A 11 1.29 -37.02 -4.42
CA LEU A 11 -0.13 -36.88 -4.69
C LEU A 11 -0.72 -38.29 -4.82
N GLY A 12 -1.90 -38.50 -4.23
CA GLY A 12 -2.59 -39.78 -4.30
C GLY A 12 -2.99 -40.16 -5.72
N SER A 13 -3.93 -41.10 -5.86
CA SER A 13 -4.52 -41.40 -7.16
C SER A 13 -5.38 -40.22 -7.63
N LEU A 14 -4.80 -39.26 -8.36
CA LEU A 14 -5.49 -38.11 -8.97
C LEU A 14 -6.36 -38.57 -10.16
N THR A 15 -7.46 -39.27 -9.91
CA THR A 15 -8.35 -39.77 -10.97
C THR A 15 -8.98 -38.66 -11.79
N ASP A 16 -9.21 -37.50 -11.18
CA ASP A 16 -9.99 -36.40 -11.74
C ASP A 16 -9.13 -35.27 -12.32
N TYR A 17 -7.82 -35.35 -12.13
CA TYR A 17 -6.84 -34.38 -12.61
C TYR A 17 -5.82 -35.03 -13.54
N GLU A 18 -5.38 -34.27 -14.53
CA GLU A 18 -4.26 -34.56 -15.41
C GLU A 18 -3.06 -33.72 -14.95
N LEU A 19 -1.92 -34.38 -14.68
CA LEU A 19 -0.66 -33.70 -14.42
C LEU A 19 -0.07 -33.20 -15.74
N LEU A 20 0.14 -31.89 -15.86
CA LEU A 20 0.72 -31.27 -17.05
C LEU A 20 2.23 -31.07 -16.91
N SER A 21 2.67 -30.53 -15.77
CA SER A 21 4.09 -30.33 -15.47
C SER A 21 4.33 -30.26 -13.96
N GLU A 22 5.58 -30.48 -13.57
CA GLU A 22 6.08 -30.26 -12.21
C GLU A 22 7.52 -29.72 -12.28
N GLU A 23 7.89 -28.84 -11.35
CA GLU A 23 9.21 -28.21 -11.30
C GLU A 23 9.64 -27.93 -9.85
N GLU A 24 10.93 -28.07 -9.56
CA GLU A 24 11.52 -27.59 -8.32
C GLU A 24 11.77 -26.07 -8.40
N LEU A 25 11.09 -25.28 -7.57
CA LEU A 25 11.20 -23.82 -7.52
C LEU A 25 12.22 -23.44 -6.44
N LYS A 26 13.50 -23.64 -6.77
CA LYS A 26 14.63 -23.53 -5.82
C LYS A 26 14.71 -22.15 -5.17
N ASP A 27 14.53 -21.10 -5.95
CA ASP A 27 14.68 -19.71 -5.50
C ASP A 27 13.72 -19.34 -4.36
N ILE A 28 12.58 -20.03 -4.27
CA ILE A 28 11.56 -19.82 -3.24
C ILE A 28 11.34 -21.05 -2.36
N ASN A 29 12.29 -22.01 -2.35
CA ASN A 29 12.21 -23.26 -1.58
C ASN A 29 10.85 -23.98 -1.67
N SER A 30 10.31 -24.06 -2.89
CA SER A 30 8.97 -24.62 -3.12
C SER A 30 8.98 -25.69 -4.21
N PHE A 31 7.90 -26.46 -4.28
CA PHE A 31 7.64 -27.41 -5.35
C PHE A 31 6.40 -27.01 -6.14
N GLY A 32 6.57 -26.80 -7.44
CA GLY A 32 5.52 -26.37 -8.37
C GLY A 32 4.86 -27.56 -9.07
N VAL A 33 3.53 -27.61 -9.09
CA VAL A 33 2.75 -28.61 -9.84
C VAL A 33 1.66 -27.92 -10.64
N LEU A 34 1.58 -28.22 -11.93
CA LEU A 34 0.51 -27.75 -12.83
C LEU A 34 -0.40 -28.92 -13.19
N LEU A 35 -1.68 -28.76 -12.88
CA LEU A 35 -2.73 -29.74 -13.13
C LEU A 35 -3.83 -29.15 -14.02
N LYS A 36 -4.56 -30.03 -14.67
CA LYS A 36 -5.80 -29.72 -15.38
C LYS A 36 -6.91 -30.64 -14.90
N HIS A 37 -8.05 -30.08 -14.51
CA HIS A 37 -9.22 -30.90 -14.16
C HIS A 37 -9.77 -31.57 -15.42
N LYS A 38 -9.89 -32.90 -15.43
CA LYS A 38 -10.22 -33.68 -16.64
C LYS A 38 -11.60 -33.36 -17.21
N LYS A 39 -12.58 -33.16 -16.32
CA LYS A 39 -13.99 -32.96 -16.73
C LYS A 39 -14.26 -31.57 -17.29
N THR A 40 -13.68 -30.54 -16.68
CA THR A 40 -13.99 -29.13 -17.01
C THR A 40 -12.87 -28.39 -17.71
N GLY A 41 -11.64 -28.91 -17.70
CA GLY A 41 -10.47 -28.22 -18.21
C GLY A 41 -9.97 -27.06 -17.34
N ALA A 42 -10.48 -26.90 -16.12
CA ALA A 42 -9.97 -25.92 -15.16
C ALA A 42 -8.45 -26.09 -14.96
N ARG A 43 -7.73 -24.96 -14.86
CA ARG A 43 -6.28 -24.93 -14.68
C ARG A 43 -6.00 -24.77 -13.19
N ILE A 44 -5.16 -25.64 -12.64
CA ILE A 44 -4.79 -25.60 -11.22
C ILE A 44 -3.27 -25.55 -11.12
N ALA A 45 -2.71 -24.54 -10.46
CA ALA A 45 -1.29 -24.46 -10.13
C ALA A 45 -1.11 -24.52 -8.61
N ILE A 46 -0.20 -25.38 -8.17
CA ILE A 46 0.12 -25.60 -6.75
C ILE A 46 1.58 -25.22 -6.54
N VAL A 47 1.86 -24.48 -5.47
CA VAL A 47 3.21 -24.17 -4.98
C VAL A 47 3.28 -24.63 -3.52
N SER A 48 3.81 -25.84 -3.31
CA SER A 48 3.87 -26.48 -1.98
C SER A 48 5.19 -26.13 -1.28
N ASN A 49 5.11 -25.70 -0.01
CA ASN A 49 6.26 -25.36 0.84
C ASN A 49 5.85 -25.32 2.33
N ASP A 50 6.78 -24.94 3.21
CA ASP A 50 6.58 -24.91 4.67
C ASP A 50 6.01 -23.56 5.20
N ASP A 51 5.52 -22.66 4.32
CA ASP A 51 4.92 -21.39 4.72
C ASP A 51 3.50 -21.63 5.27
N ASN A 52 3.31 -21.33 6.55
CA ASN A 52 2.02 -21.54 7.20
C ASN A 52 0.94 -20.55 6.76
N ASN A 53 1.32 -19.43 6.12
CA ASN A 53 0.39 -18.45 5.58
C ASN A 53 -0.11 -18.89 4.19
N LYS A 54 -1.06 -19.82 4.19
CA LYS A 54 -1.63 -20.44 2.98
C LYS A 54 -2.36 -19.41 2.14
N VAL A 55 -2.31 -19.59 0.82
CA VAL A 55 -3.01 -18.73 -0.14
C VAL A 55 -3.81 -19.58 -1.11
N PHE A 56 -5.05 -19.16 -1.34
CA PHE A 56 -5.92 -19.66 -2.38
C PHE A 56 -6.32 -18.50 -3.27
N SER A 57 -6.38 -18.71 -4.57
CA SER A 57 -6.99 -17.76 -5.49
C SER A 57 -7.74 -18.50 -6.59
N VAL A 58 -8.93 -18.02 -6.93
CA VAL A 58 -9.61 -18.37 -8.17
C VAL A 58 -9.68 -17.14 -9.05
N GLY A 59 -9.23 -17.26 -10.29
CA GLY A 59 -9.20 -16.16 -11.26
C GLY A 59 -9.82 -16.56 -12.60
N PHE A 60 -10.24 -15.57 -13.37
CA PHE A 60 -10.85 -15.75 -14.70
C PHE A 60 -10.24 -14.75 -15.68
N ARG A 61 -10.01 -15.16 -16.93
CA ARG A 61 -9.79 -14.20 -18.03
C ARG A 61 -11.11 -13.51 -18.34
N THR A 62 -11.17 -12.20 -18.17
CA THR A 62 -12.39 -11.38 -18.27
C THR A 62 -12.17 -10.19 -19.21
N PRO A 63 -11.72 -10.39 -20.47
CA PRO A 63 -11.46 -9.28 -21.38
C PRO A 63 -12.74 -8.46 -21.62
N PRO A 64 -12.79 -7.17 -21.22
CA PRO A 64 -13.90 -6.29 -21.56
C PRO A 64 -13.97 -6.04 -23.07
N PHE A 65 -15.18 -5.77 -23.57
CA PHE A 65 -15.43 -5.39 -24.96
C PHE A 65 -15.92 -3.94 -25.10
N ASP A 66 -16.18 -3.27 -23.97
CA ASP A 66 -16.57 -1.87 -23.87
C ASP A 66 -16.09 -1.27 -22.54
N SER A 67 -16.38 0.01 -22.29
CA SER A 67 -15.98 0.72 -21.07
C SER A 67 -17.11 0.80 -20.03
N THR A 68 -18.07 -0.14 -20.06
CA THR A 68 -19.18 -0.16 -19.10
C THR A 68 -18.75 -0.60 -17.69
N GLY A 69 -17.54 -1.15 -17.53
CA GLY A 69 -17.04 -1.63 -16.25
C GLY A 69 -17.64 -2.96 -15.81
N VAL A 70 -18.28 -3.72 -16.72
CA VAL A 70 -18.99 -4.97 -16.38
C VAL A 70 -18.13 -5.99 -15.61
N ALA A 71 -16.83 -6.08 -15.90
CA ALA A 71 -15.92 -6.97 -15.17
C ALA A 71 -15.78 -6.56 -13.69
N HIS A 72 -15.67 -5.26 -13.43
CA HIS A 72 -15.54 -4.68 -12.09
C HIS A 72 -16.85 -4.74 -11.31
N ILE A 73 -17.98 -4.46 -11.97
CA ILE A 73 -19.31 -4.56 -11.36
C ILE A 73 -19.62 -6.01 -10.94
N ILE A 74 -19.22 -6.99 -11.75
CA ILE A 74 -19.38 -8.41 -11.39
C ILE A 74 -18.49 -8.78 -10.22
N GLU A 75 -17.26 -8.27 -10.17
CA GLU A 75 -16.34 -8.53 -9.06
C GLU A 75 -16.93 -8.15 -7.70
N HIS A 76 -17.54 -6.98 -7.61
CA HIS A 76 -18.33 -6.59 -6.45
C HIS A 76 -19.56 -7.50 -6.24
N SER A 77 -20.33 -7.71 -7.31
CA SER A 77 -21.66 -8.33 -7.22
C SER A 77 -21.65 -9.81 -6.83
N VAL A 78 -20.61 -10.57 -7.21
CA VAL A 78 -20.53 -12.00 -6.84
C VAL A 78 -20.32 -12.19 -5.34
N LEU A 79 -19.77 -11.18 -4.67
CA LEU A 79 -19.56 -11.17 -3.22
C LEU A 79 -20.81 -10.72 -2.44
N CYS A 80 -21.91 -10.35 -3.11
CA CYS A 80 -23.19 -9.96 -2.50
C CYS A 80 -24.13 -11.16 -2.28
N GLY A 81 -23.59 -12.26 -1.75
CA GLY A 81 -24.33 -13.48 -1.43
C GLY A 81 -24.34 -14.51 -2.55
N SER A 82 -24.44 -15.78 -2.16
CA SER A 82 -24.39 -16.94 -3.05
C SER A 82 -25.42 -17.99 -2.67
N ARG A 83 -25.36 -19.18 -3.29
CA ARG A 83 -26.28 -20.30 -3.04
C ARG A 83 -26.20 -20.81 -1.60
N ASP A 84 -24.98 -21.08 -1.13
CA ASP A 84 -24.72 -21.64 0.19
C ASP A 84 -24.64 -20.53 1.26
N PHE A 85 -24.31 -19.30 0.86
CA PHE A 85 -24.17 -18.13 1.75
C PHE A 85 -25.08 -16.99 1.30
N PRO A 86 -26.42 -17.09 1.53
CA PRO A 86 -27.41 -16.17 0.97
C PRO A 86 -27.46 -14.79 1.63
N ALA A 87 -26.67 -14.53 2.66
CA ALA A 87 -26.58 -13.21 3.28
C ALA A 87 -26.21 -12.14 2.22
N LYS A 88 -26.63 -10.90 2.44
CA LYS A 88 -26.41 -9.81 1.47
C LYS A 88 -24.96 -9.42 1.30
N ASP A 89 -24.14 -9.63 2.33
CA ASP A 89 -22.73 -9.27 2.33
C ASP A 89 -21.87 -10.28 3.12
N PRO A 90 -21.66 -11.51 2.60
CA PRO A 90 -20.80 -12.48 3.24
C PRO A 90 -19.33 -12.05 3.33
N PHE A 91 -18.87 -11.22 2.37
CA PHE A 91 -17.50 -10.70 2.35
C PHE A 91 -17.20 -9.89 3.60
N ILE A 92 -18.07 -8.95 3.98
CA ILE A 92 -17.88 -8.15 5.19
C ILE A 92 -17.99 -9.01 6.47
N GLU A 93 -18.85 -10.03 6.48
CA GLU A 93 -18.93 -10.93 7.63
C GLU A 93 -17.67 -11.78 7.80
N LEU A 94 -17.04 -12.21 6.70
CA LEU A 94 -15.71 -12.83 6.74
C LEU A 94 -14.63 -11.86 7.21
N ALA A 95 -14.62 -10.63 6.69
CA ALA A 95 -13.64 -9.62 7.10
C ALA A 95 -13.65 -9.36 8.61
N LYS A 96 -14.83 -9.45 9.24
CA LYS A 96 -15.01 -9.28 10.70
C LYS A 96 -14.74 -10.53 11.52
N GLY A 97 -15.05 -11.71 10.97
CA GLY A 97 -15.17 -12.97 11.73
C GLY A 97 -14.19 -14.08 11.37
N SER A 98 -13.16 -13.79 10.57
CA SER A 98 -12.13 -14.76 10.14
C SER A 98 -10.75 -14.39 10.66
N LEU A 99 -9.83 -15.37 10.68
CA LEU A 99 -8.40 -15.16 10.93
C LEU A 99 -7.63 -14.93 9.62
N ASN A 100 -8.30 -14.33 8.63
CA ASN A 100 -7.68 -14.05 7.35
C ASN A 100 -6.43 -13.17 7.55
N THR A 101 -5.40 -13.47 6.77
CA THR A 101 -4.22 -12.61 6.61
C THR A 101 -4.32 -11.80 5.32
N PHE A 102 -5.23 -12.19 4.43
CA PHE A 102 -5.63 -11.44 3.26
C PHE A 102 -7.04 -11.87 2.82
N LEU A 103 -7.87 -10.88 2.48
CA LEU A 103 -9.22 -11.09 1.96
C LEU A 103 -9.54 -9.95 1.01
N ASN A 104 -9.58 -10.22 -0.30
CA ASN A 104 -9.93 -9.19 -1.28
C ASN A 104 -10.40 -9.82 -2.59
N ALA A 105 -10.75 -8.97 -3.55
CA ALA A 105 -10.91 -9.30 -4.96
C ALA A 105 -10.32 -8.14 -5.80
N MET A 106 -9.96 -8.42 -7.05
CA MET A 106 -9.25 -7.46 -7.90
C MET A 106 -9.65 -7.62 -9.36
N THR A 107 -10.02 -6.50 -9.98
CA THR A 107 -10.25 -6.41 -11.43
C THR A 107 -9.06 -5.75 -12.12
N TYR A 108 -8.39 -6.51 -12.99
CA TYR A 108 -7.33 -6.03 -13.88
C TYR A 108 -7.92 -5.71 -15.27
N PRO A 109 -7.12 -5.17 -16.21
CA PRO A 109 -7.59 -4.93 -17.57
C PRO A 109 -8.06 -6.19 -18.33
N ASP A 110 -7.60 -7.39 -17.96
CA ASP A 110 -7.85 -8.63 -18.69
C ASP A 110 -8.25 -9.84 -17.85
N LYS A 111 -8.31 -9.68 -16.52
CA LYS A 111 -8.61 -10.75 -15.56
C LYS A 111 -9.30 -10.21 -14.32
N THR A 112 -10.04 -11.08 -13.65
CA THR A 112 -10.58 -10.83 -12.32
C THR A 112 -10.11 -11.97 -11.41
N ILE A 113 -9.56 -11.65 -10.23
CA ILE A 113 -9.05 -12.64 -9.28
C ILE A 113 -9.65 -12.44 -7.88
N TYR A 114 -9.85 -13.56 -7.20
CA TYR A 114 -10.45 -13.62 -5.86
C TYR A 114 -9.52 -14.38 -4.90
N PRO A 115 -8.48 -13.70 -4.37
CA PRO A 115 -7.54 -14.32 -3.45
C PRO A 115 -7.93 -14.20 -1.98
N VAL A 116 -7.64 -15.27 -1.22
CA VAL A 116 -7.74 -15.34 0.23
C VAL A 116 -6.48 -15.95 0.82
N ALA A 117 -6.14 -15.56 2.05
CA ALA A 117 -5.02 -16.13 2.78
C ALA A 117 -5.34 -16.31 4.25
N SER A 118 -4.82 -17.37 4.86
CA SER A 118 -4.94 -17.60 6.31
C SER A 118 -3.83 -18.51 6.83
N CYS A 119 -3.40 -18.23 8.07
CA CYS A 119 -2.52 -19.12 8.81
C CYS A 119 -3.28 -20.31 9.42
N ASN A 120 -4.58 -20.15 9.68
CA ASN A 120 -5.43 -21.16 10.30
C ASN A 120 -6.04 -22.10 9.23
N GLU A 121 -5.98 -23.40 9.46
CA GLU A 121 -6.43 -24.42 8.48
C GLU A 121 -7.95 -24.41 8.26
N GLN A 122 -8.73 -24.31 9.34
CA GLN A 122 -10.19 -24.30 9.26
C GLN A 122 -10.68 -22.99 8.62
N ASP A 123 -10.06 -21.88 8.99
CA ASP A 123 -10.33 -20.57 8.42
C ASP A 123 -10.04 -20.54 6.92
N PHE A 124 -8.87 -21.06 6.50
CA PHE A 124 -8.51 -21.20 5.10
C PHE A 124 -9.57 -21.99 4.30
N GLN A 125 -10.02 -23.12 4.84
CA GLN A 125 -11.07 -23.94 4.22
C GLN A 125 -12.42 -23.20 4.13
N ASN A 126 -12.79 -22.43 5.16
CA ASN A 126 -14.00 -21.63 5.19
C ASN A 126 -13.97 -20.52 4.11
N LEU A 127 -12.85 -19.79 4.02
CA LEU A 127 -12.64 -18.73 3.03
C LEU A 127 -12.71 -19.27 1.60
N MET A 128 -12.05 -20.40 1.33
CA MET A 128 -12.13 -21.10 0.05
C MET A 128 -13.57 -21.46 -0.33
N HIS A 129 -14.37 -21.96 0.63
CA HIS A 129 -15.76 -22.35 0.39
C HIS A 129 -16.61 -21.14 0.01
N VAL A 130 -16.56 -20.06 0.79
CA VAL A 130 -17.34 -18.85 0.51
C VAL A 130 -16.98 -18.26 -0.85
N TYR A 131 -15.68 -18.16 -1.17
CA TYR A 131 -15.22 -17.61 -2.44
C TYR A 131 -15.58 -18.47 -3.65
N MET A 132 -15.44 -19.80 -3.54
CA MET A 132 -15.85 -20.72 -4.62
C MET A 132 -17.35 -20.67 -4.87
N ASP A 133 -18.17 -20.55 -3.83
CA ASP A 133 -19.61 -20.44 -4.01
C ASP A 133 -20.02 -19.08 -4.59
N ALA A 134 -19.37 -18.00 -4.15
CA ALA A 134 -19.58 -16.64 -4.67
C ALA A 134 -19.35 -16.57 -6.19
N VAL A 135 -18.19 -17.02 -6.67
CA VAL A 135 -17.84 -16.87 -8.09
C VAL A 135 -18.61 -17.80 -9.04
N PHE A 136 -19.15 -18.92 -8.55
CA PHE A 136 -19.87 -19.88 -9.41
C PHE A 136 -21.39 -19.83 -9.27
N TYR A 137 -21.90 -19.48 -8.09
CA TYR A 137 -23.34 -19.48 -7.79
C TYR A 137 -23.83 -18.18 -7.10
N PRO A 138 -23.53 -17.00 -7.65
CA PRO A 138 -23.88 -15.73 -7.02
C PRO A 138 -25.40 -15.45 -7.03
N ASN A 139 -25.88 -14.71 -6.04
CA ASN A 139 -27.29 -14.31 -5.94
C ASN A 139 -27.69 -13.23 -6.94
N MET A 140 -26.72 -12.63 -7.65
CA MET A 140 -26.96 -11.65 -8.71
C MET A 140 -27.91 -12.16 -9.81
N TYR A 141 -28.10 -13.48 -9.98
CA TYR A 141 -29.09 -14.04 -10.91
C TYR A 141 -30.55 -13.96 -10.42
N LYS A 142 -30.74 -13.81 -9.11
CA LYS A 142 -32.05 -13.83 -8.43
C LYS A 142 -32.47 -12.45 -7.93
N LYS A 143 -31.52 -11.52 -7.81
CA LYS A 143 -31.67 -10.22 -7.17
C LYS A 143 -31.09 -9.12 -8.06
N GLU A 144 -31.95 -8.46 -8.82
CA GLU A 144 -31.56 -7.32 -9.67
C GLU A 144 -31.09 -6.12 -8.82
N GLU A 145 -31.52 -6.05 -7.57
CA GLU A 145 -31.10 -5.04 -6.59
C GLU A 145 -29.58 -5.01 -6.41
N ILE A 146 -28.90 -6.17 -6.51
CA ILE A 146 -27.43 -6.26 -6.44
C ILE A 146 -26.79 -5.49 -7.60
N PHE A 147 -27.28 -5.68 -8.83
CA PHE A 147 -26.80 -4.95 -9.99
C PHE A 147 -27.02 -3.44 -9.86
N LYS A 148 -28.21 -3.03 -9.40
CA LYS A 148 -28.55 -1.62 -9.21
C LYS A 148 -27.66 -0.98 -8.13
N GLN A 149 -27.39 -1.69 -7.04
CA GLN A 149 -26.55 -1.23 -5.94
C GLN A 149 -25.08 -1.14 -6.36
N GLU A 150 -24.49 -2.25 -6.81
CA GLU A 150 -23.05 -2.34 -7.06
C GLU A 150 -22.65 -1.66 -8.37
N GLY A 151 -23.50 -1.75 -9.41
CA GLY A 151 -23.25 -1.15 -10.71
C GLY A 151 -23.75 0.27 -10.80
N TRP A 152 -24.96 0.44 -11.32
CA TRP A 152 -25.61 1.74 -11.45
C TRP A 152 -27.13 1.63 -11.52
N HIS A 153 -27.83 2.71 -11.16
CA HIS A 153 -29.26 2.88 -11.36
C HIS A 153 -29.63 4.37 -11.49
N TYR A 154 -30.86 4.61 -11.96
CA TYR A 154 -31.51 5.91 -11.84
C TYR A 154 -32.11 6.06 -10.45
N GLU A 155 -31.85 7.18 -9.77
CA GLU A 155 -32.43 7.49 -8.47
C GLU A 155 -33.35 8.71 -8.58
N LEU A 156 -34.60 8.56 -8.10
CA LEU A 156 -35.61 9.62 -8.05
C LEU A 156 -36.49 9.45 -6.81
N GLU A 157 -36.34 10.33 -5.82
CA GLU A 157 -37.10 10.21 -4.56
C GLU A 157 -38.56 10.65 -4.68
N HIS A 158 -38.79 11.76 -5.38
CA HIS A 158 -40.11 12.34 -5.61
C HIS A 158 -40.22 12.86 -7.05
N GLU A 159 -41.45 13.09 -7.53
CA GLU A 159 -41.69 13.60 -8.89
C GLU A 159 -40.98 14.93 -9.17
N ASP A 160 -40.85 15.80 -8.15
CA ASP A 160 -40.15 17.08 -8.25
C ASP A 160 -38.62 17.00 -8.01
N SER A 161 -38.10 15.82 -7.63
CA SER A 161 -36.66 15.63 -7.37
C SER A 161 -35.84 15.62 -8.65
N GLU A 162 -34.56 15.98 -8.56
CA GLU A 162 -33.64 15.80 -9.69
C GLU A 162 -33.38 14.30 -9.93
N LEU A 163 -33.43 13.86 -11.19
CA LEU A 163 -33.07 12.50 -11.56
C LEU A 163 -31.54 12.39 -11.62
N ILE A 164 -30.95 11.45 -10.88
CA ILE A 164 -29.50 11.26 -10.82
C ILE A 164 -29.10 9.82 -11.17
N TYR A 165 -27.83 9.61 -11.52
CA TYR A 165 -27.21 8.28 -11.52
C TYR A 165 -26.58 7.99 -10.17
N ASN A 166 -26.72 6.76 -9.67
CA ASN A 166 -26.08 6.31 -8.45
C ASN A 166 -25.67 4.83 -8.55
N GLY A 167 -24.73 4.38 -7.71
CA GLY A 167 -24.20 3.01 -7.69
C GLY A 167 -22.77 2.98 -7.13
N VAL A 168 -22.34 1.85 -6.55
CA VAL A 168 -21.02 1.74 -5.88
C VAL A 168 -19.90 1.96 -6.89
N VAL A 169 -19.81 1.15 -7.94
CA VAL A 169 -18.75 1.26 -8.96
C VAL A 169 -18.88 2.55 -9.75
N TYR A 170 -20.09 3.00 -10.09
CA TYR A 170 -20.28 4.30 -10.74
C TYR A 170 -19.64 5.46 -9.96
N ASN A 171 -19.86 5.52 -8.64
CA ASN A 171 -19.31 6.56 -7.79
C ASN A 171 -17.80 6.39 -7.55
N GLU A 172 -17.33 5.15 -7.40
CA GLU A 172 -15.90 4.84 -7.28
C GLU A 172 -15.13 5.33 -8.51
N MET A 173 -15.62 5.00 -9.71
CA MET A 173 -14.95 5.37 -10.95
C MET A 173 -15.01 6.87 -11.22
N LYS A 174 -16.08 7.58 -10.81
CA LYS A 174 -16.06 9.05 -10.79
C LYS A 174 -14.92 9.60 -9.93
N GLY A 175 -14.64 8.96 -8.80
CA GLY A 175 -13.49 9.27 -7.95
C GLY A 175 -12.16 8.94 -8.61
N ALA A 176 -12.00 7.76 -9.20
CA ALA A 176 -10.77 7.34 -9.86
C ALA A 176 -10.38 8.25 -11.04
N PHE A 177 -11.36 8.70 -11.83
CA PHE A 177 -11.16 9.64 -12.94
C PHE A 177 -10.85 11.07 -12.52
N SER A 178 -10.89 11.39 -11.22
CA SER A 178 -10.46 12.68 -10.69
C SER A 178 -8.93 12.80 -10.52
N SER A 179 -8.21 11.67 -10.51
CA SER A 179 -6.74 11.66 -10.44
C SER A 179 -6.14 11.84 -11.84
N PRO A 180 -5.40 12.93 -12.11
CA PRO A 180 -4.77 13.15 -13.42
C PRO A 180 -3.79 12.03 -13.81
N GLU A 181 -3.08 11.47 -12.84
CA GLU A 181 -2.11 10.39 -13.07
C GLU A 181 -2.79 9.06 -13.41
N GLN A 182 -3.83 8.66 -12.67
CA GLN A 182 -4.58 7.46 -13.02
C GLN A 182 -5.25 7.60 -14.39
N PHE A 183 -5.80 8.77 -14.68
CA PHE A 183 -6.37 9.07 -16.00
C PHE A 183 -5.30 9.02 -17.11
N LEU A 184 -4.08 9.49 -16.83
CA LEU A 184 -2.96 9.41 -17.76
C LEU A 184 -2.59 7.95 -18.07
N PHE A 185 -2.38 7.10 -17.05
CA PHE A 185 -2.02 5.69 -17.26
C PHE A 185 -3.07 4.91 -18.06
N ARG A 186 -4.36 5.12 -17.77
CA ARG A 186 -5.47 4.55 -18.56
C ARG A 186 -5.43 5.03 -20.01
N THR A 187 -5.20 6.33 -20.20
CA THR A 187 -5.08 6.92 -21.55
C THR A 187 -3.88 6.36 -22.32
N ILE A 188 -2.75 6.12 -21.65
CA ILE A 188 -1.56 5.49 -22.24
C ILE A 188 -1.91 4.09 -22.76
N GLN A 189 -2.56 3.27 -21.93
CA GLN A 189 -2.96 1.92 -22.30
C GLN A 189 -3.93 1.92 -23.49
N ASN A 190 -4.97 2.75 -23.46
CA ASN A 190 -5.93 2.92 -24.55
C ASN A 190 -5.27 3.42 -25.85
N ALA A 191 -4.24 4.25 -25.73
CA ALA A 191 -3.51 4.78 -26.87
C ALA A 191 -2.61 3.72 -27.52
N LEU A 192 -1.96 2.87 -26.73
CA LEU A 192 -1.07 1.81 -27.20
C LEU A 192 -1.80 0.58 -27.73
N PHE A 193 -2.94 0.20 -27.14
CA PHE A 193 -3.58 -1.08 -27.43
C PHE A 193 -5.04 -1.01 -27.90
N PRO A 194 -5.37 -0.15 -28.90
CA PRO A 194 -6.75 0.15 -29.30
C PRO A 194 -7.53 -1.05 -29.87
N ASP A 195 -6.86 -2.10 -30.34
CA ASP A 195 -7.50 -3.25 -31.00
C ASP A 195 -7.72 -4.44 -30.05
N THR A 196 -7.42 -4.27 -28.76
CA THR A 196 -7.48 -5.33 -27.74
C THR A 196 -8.37 -4.89 -26.56
N ALA A 197 -8.55 -5.77 -25.56
CA ALA A 197 -9.28 -5.46 -24.33
C ALA A 197 -8.66 -4.30 -23.53
N TYR A 198 -7.38 -4.00 -23.75
CA TYR A 198 -6.67 -2.87 -23.16
C TYR A 198 -7.02 -1.52 -23.79
N GLY A 199 -7.77 -1.51 -24.90
CA GLY A 199 -8.25 -0.29 -25.57
C GLY A 199 -9.46 0.35 -24.88
N VAL A 200 -10.04 -0.32 -23.87
CA VAL A 200 -11.24 0.08 -23.12
C VAL A 200 -10.99 0.00 -21.63
N GLU A 201 -11.88 0.61 -20.85
CA GLU A 201 -11.73 0.70 -19.40
C GLU A 201 -12.46 -0.44 -18.67
N SER A 202 -11.71 -1.42 -18.14
CA SER A 202 -12.26 -2.57 -17.43
C SER A 202 -12.92 -2.20 -16.09
N GLY A 203 -12.44 -1.14 -15.43
CA GLY A 203 -13.03 -0.61 -14.19
C GLY A 203 -14.37 0.11 -14.41
N GLY A 204 -14.61 0.57 -15.64
CA GLY A 204 -15.75 1.38 -16.05
C GLY A 204 -15.41 2.87 -16.20
N ASP A 205 -15.75 3.44 -17.35
CA ASP A 205 -15.78 4.89 -17.53
C ASP A 205 -17.17 5.40 -17.11
N PRO A 206 -17.30 6.36 -16.17
CA PRO A 206 -18.58 6.89 -15.72
C PRO A 206 -19.51 7.38 -16.84
N ASP A 207 -18.98 7.79 -17.99
CA ASP A 207 -19.79 8.21 -19.14
C ASP A 207 -20.49 7.01 -19.84
N TYR A 208 -19.98 5.79 -19.64
CA TYR A 208 -20.41 4.54 -20.28
C TYR A 208 -20.97 3.49 -19.32
N ILE A 209 -20.66 3.55 -18.02
CA ILE A 209 -21.26 2.65 -17.00
C ILE A 209 -22.79 2.60 -17.13
N PRO A 210 -23.52 3.73 -17.31
CA PRO A 210 -24.97 3.72 -17.48
C PRO A 210 -25.50 3.04 -18.75
N ASP A 211 -24.63 2.58 -19.65
CA ASP A 211 -25.05 1.81 -20.82
C ASP A 211 -25.13 0.29 -20.50
N LEU A 212 -24.60 -0.15 -19.36
CA LEU A 212 -24.69 -1.55 -18.94
C LEU A 212 -26.12 -1.93 -18.59
N THR A 213 -26.63 -3.00 -19.20
CA THR A 213 -27.93 -3.58 -18.86
C THR A 213 -27.76 -4.77 -17.93
N TYR A 214 -28.77 -5.04 -17.09
CA TYR A 214 -28.78 -6.22 -16.22
C TYR A 214 -28.59 -7.54 -17.01
N THR A 215 -29.15 -7.65 -18.21
CA THR A 215 -28.92 -8.81 -19.08
C THR A 215 -27.48 -8.90 -19.56
N GLY A 216 -26.87 -7.79 -20.01
CA GLY A 216 -25.46 -7.78 -20.41
C GLY A 216 -24.51 -8.14 -19.26
N PHE A 217 -24.83 -7.67 -18.05
CA PHE A 217 -24.16 -8.03 -16.81
C PHE A 217 -24.25 -9.54 -16.51
N LEU A 218 -25.45 -10.14 -16.55
CA LEU A 218 -25.60 -11.59 -16.35
C LEU A 218 -24.92 -12.42 -17.45
N ASP A 219 -24.99 -11.99 -18.70
CA ASP A 219 -24.41 -12.71 -19.83
C ASP A 219 -22.88 -12.69 -19.80
N PHE A 220 -22.27 -11.60 -19.33
CA PHE A 220 -20.83 -11.55 -19.09
C PHE A 220 -20.40 -12.61 -18.05
N HIS A 221 -21.11 -12.71 -16.93
CA HIS A 221 -20.83 -13.76 -15.93
C HIS A 221 -20.98 -15.16 -16.54
N LYS A 222 -22.10 -15.46 -17.21
CA LYS A 222 -22.32 -16.77 -17.85
C LYS A 222 -21.20 -17.15 -18.82
N ARG A 223 -20.67 -16.17 -19.54
CA ARG A 223 -19.61 -16.38 -20.52
C ARG A 223 -18.26 -16.67 -19.85
N TYR A 224 -17.84 -15.85 -18.89
CA TYR A 224 -16.46 -15.88 -18.40
C TYR A 224 -16.26 -16.61 -17.07
N TYR A 225 -17.28 -16.71 -16.21
CA TYR A 225 -17.22 -17.35 -14.89
C TYR A 225 -17.60 -18.83 -14.98
N HIS A 226 -16.82 -19.57 -15.78
CA HIS A 226 -16.98 -21.01 -15.98
C HIS A 226 -15.66 -21.72 -15.63
N PRO A 227 -15.67 -22.93 -15.01
CA PRO A 227 -14.44 -23.60 -14.62
C PRO A 227 -13.43 -23.81 -15.77
N SER A 228 -13.86 -24.01 -17.01
CA SER A 228 -12.96 -24.08 -18.18
C SER A 228 -12.10 -22.83 -18.40
N ASN A 229 -12.53 -21.68 -17.90
CA ASN A 229 -11.83 -20.40 -17.98
C ASN A 229 -11.15 -20.02 -16.65
N SER A 230 -11.21 -20.89 -15.65
CA SER A 230 -10.66 -20.62 -14.32
C SER A 230 -9.17 -20.95 -14.21
N TYR A 231 -8.49 -20.14 -13.41
CA TYR A 231 -7.11 -20.26 -12.95
C TYR A 231 -7.15 -20.38 -11.43
N ILE A 232 -6.99 -21.60 -10.93
CA ILE A 232 -7.04 -21.91 -9.50
C ILE A 232 -5.61 -22.06 -8.99
N TYR A 233 -5.27 -21.30 -7.95
CA TYR A 233 -3.94 -21.26 -7.37
C TYR A 233 -3.99 -21.67 -5.89
N LEU A 234 -3.01 -22.49 -5.50
CA LEU A 234 -2.87 -23.06 -4.17
C LEU A 234 -1.42 -22.92 -3.71
N TYR A 235 -1.17 -22.27 -2.56
CA TYR A 235 0.16 -22.07 -2.00
C TYR A 235 0.23 -22.34 -0.49
N GLY A 236 1.35 -22.90 -0.04
CA GLY A 236 1.71 -23.00 1.39
C GLY A 236 1.64 -24.41 1.98
N ASP A 237 1.72 -24.47 3.32
CA ASP A 237 1.67 -25.68 4.14
C ASP A 237 0.23 -26.16 4.33
N MET A 238 -0.24 -27.05 3.45
CA MET A 238 -1.60 -27.62 3.46
C MET A 238 -1.66 -29.03 2.87
N ASP A 239 -2.66 -29.83 3.23
CA ASP A 239 -2.88 -31.13 2.56
C ASP A 239 -3.46 -30.93 1.15
N VAL A 240 -2.58 -30.98 0.14
CA VAL A 240 -2.95 -30.74 -1.26
C VAL A 240 -3.99 -31.75 -1.78
N ASN A 241 -3.93 -33.02 -1.37
CA ASN A 241 -4.89 -34.02 -1.85
C ASN A 241 -6.29 -33.71 -1.31
N GLU A 242 -6.39 -33.36 -0.03
CA GLU A 242 -7.66 -32.94 0.59
C GLU A 242 -8.29 -31.77 -0.16
N LYS A 243 -7.50 -30.73 -0.51
CA LYS A 243 -8.03 -29.54 -1.20
C LYS A 243 -8.46 -29.86 -2.64
N LEU A 244 -7.71 -30.71 -3.35
CA LEU A 244 -8.09 -31.14 -4.71
C LEU A 244 -9.37 -31.97 -4.70
N ASP A 245 -9.48 -32.95 -3.80
CA ASP A 245 -10.68 -33.79 -3.67
C ASP A 245 -11.90 -32.92 -3.33
N TRP A 246 -11.75 -31.99 -2.38
CA TRP A 246 -12.81 -31.04 -2.03
C TRP A 246 -13.24 -30.16 -3.21
N LEU A 247 -12.28 -29.57 -3.95
CA LEU A 247 -12.57 -28.74 -5.13
C LEU A 247 -13.36 -29.54 -6.19
N HIS A 248 -12.95 -30.79 -6.45
CA HIS A 248 -13.64 -31.67 -7.37
C HIS A 248 -15.07 -31.97 -6.90
N GLU A 249 -15.23 -32.52 -5.70
CA GLU A 249 -16.51 -33.00 -5.19
C GLU A 249 -17.53 -31.88 -5.00
N LYS A 250 -17.09 -30.72 -4.49
CA LYS A 250 -18.00 -29.61 -4.18
C LYS A 250 -18.34 -28.74 -5.37
N TYR A 251 -17.40 -28.50 -6.28
CA TYR A 251 -17.57 -27.50 -7.34
C TYR A 251 -17.31 -28.05 -8.73
N LEU A 252 -16.09 -28.49 -9.03
CA LEU A 252 -15.68 -28.73 -10.41
C LEU A 252 -16.43 -29.89 -11.08
N SER A 253 -16.85 -30.90 -10.32
CA SER A 253 -17.63 -32.04 -10.83
C SER A 253 -19.05 -31.66 -11.28
N GLN A 254 -19.58 -30.51 -10.83
CA GLN A 254 -20.93 -30.03 -11.15
C GLN A 254 -21.04 -29.40 -12.55
N PHE A 255 -19.91 -29.18 -13.23
CA PHE A 255 -19.84 -28.58 -14.56
C PHE A 255 -19.36 -29.58 -15.60
N GLU A 256 -19.69 -29.29 -16.87
CA GLU A 256 -19.14 -29.96 -18.03
C GLU A 256 -18.19 -29.01 -18.76
N TYR A 257 -17.25 -29.54 -19.54
CA TYR A 257 -16.39 -28.68 -20.36
C TYR A 257 -17.21 -27.80 -21.32
N HIS A 258 -16.90 -26.51 -21.31
CA HIS A 258 -17.37 -25.52 -22.28
C HIS A 258 -16.18 -24.71 -22.82
N TYR A 259 -16.14 -24.45 -24.12
CA TYR A 259 -15.15 -23.56 -24.72
C TYR A 259 -15.50 -22.11 -24.43
N VAL A 260 -14.56 -21.35 -23.85
CA VAL A 260 -14.73 -19.92 -23.55
C VAL A 260 -13.74 -19.14 -24.40
N ASP A 261 -14.26 -18.26 -25.24
CA ASP A 261 -13.45 -17.32 -26.03
C ASP A 261 -13.04 -16.12 -25.16
N SER A 262 -11.92 -16.28 -24.45
CA SER A 262 -11.33 -15.32 -23.50
C SER A 262 -9.84 -15.01 -23.79
N GLU A 263 -9.36 -15.34 -24.99
CA GLU A 263 -7.97 -15.11 -25.38
C GLU A 263 -7.65 -13.60 -25.43
N ILE A 264 -6.52 -13.21 -24.84
CA ILE A 264 -6.00 -11.84 -24.92
C ILE A 264 -5.15 -11.72 -26.17
N LYS A 265 -5.62 -10.91 -27.12
CA LYS A 265 -4.96 -10.75 -28.42
C LYS A 265 -3.71 -9.88 -28.32
N PHE A 266 -2.75 -10.17 -29.18
CA PHE A 266 -1.60 -9.30 -29.42
C PHE A 266 -2.01 -8.09 -30.27
N GLN A 267 -1.60 -6.89 -29.85
CA GLN A 267 -1.70 -5.66 -30.62
C GLN A 267 -0.55 -5.58 -31.62
N GLU A 268 -0.90 -5.49 -32.90
CA GLU A 268 0.09 -5.30 -33.96
C GLU A 268 0.76 -3.92 -33.85
N PRO A 269 2.09 -3.84 -34.07
CA PRO A 269 2.83 -2.58 -34.05
C PRO A 269 2.25 -1.53 -34.98
N PHE A 270 2.28 -0.27 -34.54
CA PHE A 270 1.88 0.86 -35.39
C PHE A 270 2.87 1.08 -36.55
N LYS A 271 2.40 1.76 -37.60
CA LYS A 271 3.27 2.21 -38.71
C LYS A 271 4.07 3.47 -38.36
N GLU A 272 3.50 4.30 -37.50
CA GLU A 272 4.09 5.55 -37.00
C GLU A 272 3.56 5.83 -35.60
N ARG A 273 4.26 6.71 -34.87
CA ARG A 273 3.87 7.11 -33.52
C ARG A 273 2.45 7.70 -33.52
N ARG A 274 1.65 7.32 -32.53
CA ARG A 274 0.34 7.91 -32.27
C ARG A 274 0.47 9.10 -31.33
N ASP A 275 -0.05 10.25 -31.74
CA ASP A 275 -0.16 11.43 -30.87
C ASP A 275 -1.60 11.57 -30.37
N LEU A 276 -1.79 11.62 -29.05
CA LEU A 276 -3.09 11.84 -28.43
C LEU A 276 -3.03 13.06 -27.52
N THR A 277 -4.01 13.94 -27.63
CA THR A 277 -4.19 15.08 -26.71
C THR A 277 -5.57 14.99 -26.09
N THR A 278 -5.62 15.04 -24.76
CA THR A 278 -6.86 15.02 -24.00
C THR A 278 -6.76 15.98 -22.82
N PHE A 279 -7.87 16.16 -22.08
CA PHE A 279 -7.99 17.15 -21.03
C PHE A 279 -8.26 16.49 -19.68
N TYR A 280 -7.73 17.10 -18.62
CA TYR A 280 -8.08 16.77 -17.24
C TYR A 280 -8.58 18.02 -16.50
N PRO A 281 -9.42 17.85 -15.47
CA PRO A 281 -9.93 18.98 -14.70
C PRO A 281 -8.84 19.62 -13.85
N LEU A 282 -8.75 20.95 -13.88
CA LEU A 282 -7.90 21.75 -12.99
C LEU A 282 -8.77 22.64 -12.10
N SER A 283 -8.38 22.85 -10.84
CA SER A 283 -9.10 23.76 -9.93
C SER A 283 -9.09 25.20 -10.43
N GLU A 284 -10.16 25.96 -10.14
CA GLU A 284 -10.24 27.38 -10.48
C GLU A 284 -9.14 28.22 -9.80
N GLN A 285 -8.64 27.76 -8.65
CA GLN A 285 -7.61 28.43 -7.86
C GLN A 285 -6.19 28.18 -8.39
N GLU A 286 -5.98 27.16 -9.22
CA GLU A 286 -4.67 26.79 -9.75
C GLU A 286 -4.37 27.54 -11.05
N GLU A 287 -3.10 27.80 -11.36
CA GLU A 287 -2.71 28.42 -12.62
C GLU A 287 -2.69 27.39 -13.75
N LEU A 288 -3.13 27.77 -14.97
CA LEU A 288 -3.06 26.86 -16.12
C LEU A 288 -1.60 26.62 -16.59
N ALA A 289 -0.70 27.55 -16.30
CA ALA A 289 0.70 27.45 -16.65
C ALA A 289 1.38 26.32 -15.86
N SER A 290 2.33 25.64 -16.49
CA SER A 290 3.12 24.58 -15.86
C SER A 290 2.28 23.48 -15.19
N ASN A 291 1.18 23.07 -15.82
CA ASN A 291 0.27 22.01 -15.37
C ASN A 291 -0.05 20.98 -16.47
N THR A 292 0.72 20.97 -17.58
CA THR A 292 0.56 19.96 -18.64
C THR A 292 1.38 18.72 -18.31
N TYR A 293 0.85 17.54 -18.63
CA TYR A 293 1.64 16.30 -18.64
C TYR A 293 1.98 15.92 -20.08
N TYR A 294 3.24 15.53 -20.29
CA TYR A 294 3.67 14.81 -21.48
C TYR A 294 4.10 13.41 -21.08
N SER A 295 3.63 12.40 -21.80
CA SER A 295 4.12 11.03 -21.65
C SER A 295 4.52 10.44 -23.00
N TYR A 296 5.71 9.86 -23.05
CA TYR A 296 6.24 9.14 -24.20
C TYR A 296 6.31 7.66 -23.84
N ASN A 297 5.51 6.84 -24.54
CA ASN A 297 5.18 5.49 -24.11
C ASN A 297 5.41 4.50 -25.24
N MET A 298 6.05 3.37 -24.92
CA MET A 298 6.48 2.36 -25.88
C MET A 298 6.03 0.98 -25.41
N SER A 299 5.53 0.16 -26.34
CA SER A 299 5.22 -1.25 -26.08
C SER A 299 6.46 -2.12 -26.32
N ILE A 300 6.74 -3.04 -25.39
CA ILE A 300 8.00 -3.77 -25.27
C ILE A 300 7.73 -5.28 -25.29
N GLY A 301 7.92 -5.92 -26.45
CA GLY A 301 7.91 -7.39 -26.56
C GLY A 301 6.64 -8.03 -25.99
N THR A 302 6.80 -9.07 -25.17
CA THR A 302 5.71 -9.72 -24.42
C THR A 302 6.15 -10.05 -23.00
N SER A 303 5.20 -10.15 -22.08
CA SER A 303 5.45 -10.54 -20.68
C SER A 303 5.94 -11.99 -20.50
N LEU A 304 5.90 -12.79 -21.58
CA LEU A 304 6.43 -14.15 -21.63
C LEU A 304 7.97 -14.18 -21.78
N ASP A 305 8.60 -13.07 -22.17
CA ASP A 305 10.06 -12.92 -22.18
C ASP A 305 10.51 -12.25 -20.87
N SER A 306 10.69 -13.07 -19.83
CA SER A 306 11.04 -12.57 -18.49
C SER A 306 12.40 -11.87 -18.46
N GLU A 307 13.36 -12.31 -19.29
CA GLU A 307 14.68 -11.68 -19.37
C GLU A 307 14.57 -10.28 -19.97
N LEU A 308 13.84 -10.13 -21.09
CA LEU A 308 13.58 -8.83 -21.71
C LEU A 308 12.85 -7.88 -20.75
N CYS A 309 11.83 -8.39 -20.05
CA CYS A 309 11.09 -7.59 -19.07
C CYS A 309 11.99 -7.06 -17.95
N MET A 310 12.80 -7.94 -17.36
CA MET A 310 13.74 -7.52 -16.31
C MET A 310 14.81 -6.57 -16.85
N ALA A 311 15.31 -6.79 -18.07
CA ALA A 311 16.26 -5.87 -18.71
C ALA A 311 15.66 -4.46 -18.89
N PHE A 312 14.38 -4.34 -19.24
CA PHE A 312 13.72 -3.03 -19.32
C PHE A 312 13.41 -2.43 -17.96
N GLN A 313 13.09 -3.23 -16.94
CA GLN A 313 12.99 -2.76 -15.57
C GLN A 313 14.33 -2.18 -15.06
N ILE A 314 15.46 -2.81 -15.43
CA ILE A 314 16.81 -2.30 -15.16
C ILE A 314 17.09 -1.01 -15.94
N LEU A 315 16.75 -0.96 -17.23
CA LEU A 315 16.95 0.23 -18.05
C LEU A 315 16.10 1.41 -17.58
N GLU A 316 14.85 1.18 -17.14
CA GLU A 316 13.99 2.19 -16.53
C GLU A 316 14.71 2.81 -15.33
N TYR A 317 15.24 1.97 -14.43
CA TYR A 317 15.94 2.43 -13.25
C TYR A 317 17.19 3.24 -13.58
N VAL A 318 18.04 2.72 -14.46
CA VAL A 318 19.31 3.36 -14.84
C VAL A 318 19.08 4.67 -15.58
N LEU A 319 18.05 4.76 -16.44
CA LEU A 319 17.82 5.95 -17.25
C LEU A 319 17.02 7.04 -16.51
N LEU A 320 16.12 6.67 -15.60
CA LEU A 320 15.12 7.60 -15.05
C LEU A 320 15.03 7.63 -13.51
N SER A 321 15.16 6.48 -12.82
CA SER A 321 14.84 6.41 -11.38
C SER A 321 16.05 6.47 -10.44
N SER A 322 17.26 6.12 -10.89
CA SER A 322 18.48 6.22 -10.08
C SER A 322 18.83 7.69 -9.75
N PRO A 323 19.45 7.97 -8.59
CA PRO A 323 19.90 9.33 -8.27
C PRO A 323 20.89 9.87 -9.32
N GLY A 324 20.53 10.95 -10.02
CA GLY A 324 21.35 11.48 -11.12
C GLY A 324 21.20 10.74 -12.46
N ALA A 325 20.14 9.94 -12.63
CA ALA A 325 19.87 9.22 -13.88
C ALA A 325 19.88 10.16 -15.11
N PRO A 326 20.53 9.77 -16.22
CA PRO A 326 20.88 10.68 -17.30
C PRO A 326 19.67 11.26 -18.04
N LEU A 327 18.61 10.46 -18.26
CA LEU A 327 17.43 10.94 -18.99
C LEU A 327 16.57 11.85 -18.11
N LYS A 328 16.39 11.50 -16.84
CA LYS A 328 15.72 12.37 -15.86
C LYS A 328 16.45 13.70 -15.71
N GLN A 329 17.77 13.67 -15.51
CA GLN A 329 18.57 14.88 -15.34
C GLN A 329 18.53 15.78 -16.59
N ALA A 330 18.65 15.20 -17.79
CA ALA A 330 18.59 15.98 -19.03
C ALA A 330 17.25 16.71 -19.23
N LEU A 331 16.13 16.09 -18.83
CA LEU A 331 14.80 16.71 -18.89
C LEU A 331 14.67 17.85 -17.87
N LEU A 332 15.12 17.64 -16.63
CA LEU A 332 15.12 18.66 -15.58
C LEU A 332 16.02 19.85 -15.93
N ASP A 333 17.24 19.59 -16.43
CA ASP A 333 18.20 20.62 -16.85
C ASP A 333 17.68 21.45 -18.03
N ALA A 334 16.88 20.84 -18.91
CA ALA A 334 16.20 21.52 -20.00
C ALA A 334 14.97 22.33 -19.54
N GLY A 335 14.62 22.27 -18.25
CA GLY A 335 13.45 22.93 -17.66
C GLY A 335 12.13 22.30 -18.10
N ILE A 336 12.13 21.05 -18.53
CA ILE A 336 10.94 20.35 -19.03
C ILE A 336 10.22 19.69 -17.86
N GLY A 337 9.08 20.26 -17.49
CA GLY A 337 8.37 19.86 -16.28
C GLY A 337 9.10 20.27 -14.99
N LYS A 338 8.37 20.17 -13.88
CA LYS A 338 8.95 20.36 -12.52
C LYS A 338 9.30 19.03 -11.86
N ASP A 339 8.79 17.93 -12.41
CA ASP A 339 9.02 16.58 -11.93
C ASP A 339 8.96 15.60 -13.10
N ILE A 340 9.80 14.57 -13.05
CA ILE A 340 9.89 13.52 -14.06
C ILE A 340 9.61 12.19 -13.36
N ILE A 341 8.58 11.51 -13.85
CA ILE A 341 8.22 10.16 -13.42
C ILE A 341 8.38 9.18 -14.59
N SER A 342 8.55 7.91 -14.26
CA SER A 342 8.71 6.83 -15.21
C SER A 342 7.99 5.59 -14.72
N SER A 343 7.70 4.68 -15.63
CA SER A 343 7.04 3.41 -15.33
C SER A 343 7.45 2.34 -16.34
N PHE A 344 7.72 1.14 -15.83
CA PHE A 344 7.72 -0.08 -16.61
C PHE A 344 6.62 -1.00 -16.07
N ASP A 345 5.58 -1.24 -16.87
CA ASP A 345 4.48 -2.15 -16.54
C ASP A 345 4.69 -3.48 -17.27
N GLY A 346 5.01 -4.53 -16.53
CA GLY A 346 5.21 -5.90 -17.03
C GLY A 346 4.04 -6.86 -16.78
N ASP A 347 2.88 -6.34 -16.33
CA ASP A 347 1.75 -7.15 -15.86
C ASP A 347 0.62 -7.31 -16.90
N THR A 348 0.75 -6.65 -18.06
CA THR A 348 -0.10 -6.85 -19.25
C THR A 348 0.59 -7.77 -20.26
N TYR A 349 -0.12 -8.21 -21.31
CA TYR A 349 0.45 -9.13 -22.31
C TYR A 349 1.65 -8.53 -23.05
N GLN A 350 1.59 -7.23 -23.36
CA GLN A 350 2.65 -6.45 -23.97
C GLN A 350 3.10 -5.35 -23.00
N PRO A 351 4.26 -5.50 -22.34
CA PRO A 351 4.77 -4.54 -21.38
C PRO A 351 4.88 -3.10 -21.91
N ILE A 352 4.74 -2.11 -21.03
CA ILE A 352 4.78 -0.68 -21.38
C ILE A 352 5.95 0.01 -20.69
N PHE A 353 6.78 0.73 -21.45
CA PHE A 353 7.80 1.63 -20.91
C PHE A 353 7.36 3.08 -21.12
N SER A 354 7.33 3.88 -20.05
CA SER A 354 6.81 5.26 -20.07
C SER A 354 7.81 6.27 -19.48
N VAL A 355 8.00 7.39 -20.19
CA VAL A 355 8.72 8.58 -19.72
C VAL A 355 7.72 9.73 -19.60
N ILE A 356 7.58 10.33 -18.41
CA ILE A 356 6.51 11.29 -18.14
C ILE A 356 7.08 12.56 -17.50
N ALA A 357 6.82 13.71 -18.13
CA ALA A 357 7.07 15.03 -17.55
C ALA A 357 5.79 15.60 -16.96
N LYS A 358 5.84 15.99 -15.69
CA LYS A 358 4.74 16.61 -14.94
C LYS A 358 4.98 18.11 -14.83
N ASN A 359 3.89 18.87 -14.73
CA ASN A 359 3.94 20.31 -14.53
C ASN A 359 4.75 21.05 -15.63
N ALA A 360 4.63 20.57 -16.86
CA ALA A 360 5.28 21.15 -18.03
C ALA A 360 4.41 22.27 -18.64
N ASP A 361 5.03 23.11 -19.45
CA ASP A 361 4.34 24.09 -20.27
C ASP A 361 3.89 23.48 -21.60
N ILE A 362 2.71 23.88 -22.08
CA ILE A 362 2.08 23.34 -23.30
C ILE A 362 2.90 23.50 -24.58
N ASN A 363 3.91 24.38 -24.58
CA ASN A 363 4.80 24.62 -25.72
C ASN A 363 6.06 23.75 -25.69
N GLN A 364 6.28 22.94 -24.64
CA GLN A 364 7.50 22.14 -24.46
C GLN A 364 7.45 20.78 -25.17
N LYS A 365 6.36 20.45 -25.89
CA LYS A 365 6.18 19.16 -26.58
C LYS A 365 7.38 18.74 -27.43
N ASP A 366 7.85 19.63 -28.30
CA ASP A 366 8.94 19.31 -29.24
C ASP A 366 10.29 19.21 -28.52
N ASP A 367 10.51 20.03 -27.50
CA ASP A 367 11.70 19.97 -26.67
C ASP A 367 11.76 18.69 -25.84
N PHE A 368 10.63 18.25 -25.27
CA PHE A 368 10.49 16.97 -24.58
C PHE A 368 10.95 15.80 -25.45
N LEU A 369 10.42 15.71 -26.67
CA LEU A 369 10.79 14.66 -27.62
C LEU A 369 12.26 14.75 -28.06
N ARG A 370 12.74 15.97 -28.32
CA ARG A 370 14.11 16.22 -28.75
C ARG A 370 15.11 15.83 -27.67
N VAL A 371 14.86 16.18 -26.41
CA VAL A 371 15.74 15.86 -25.27
C VAL A 371 15.75 14.36 -25.01
N ILE A 372 14.59 13.69 -25.04
CA ILE A 372 14.55 12.21 -24.93
C ILE A 372 15.41 11.58 -26.01
N LYS A 373 15.15 11.91 -27.28
CA LYS A 373 15.87 11.32 -28.40
C LYS A 373 17.38 11.59 -28.33
N ALA A 374 17.77 12.85 -28.14
CA ALA A 374 19.18 13.24 -28.10
C ALA A 374 19.93 12.58 -26.94
N THR A 375 19.28 12.43 -25.79
CA THR A 375 19.89 11.77 -24.62
C THR A 375 20.04 10.27 -24.85
N LEU A 376 19.02 9.60 -25.39
CA LEU A 376 19.11 8.18 -25.72
C LEU A 376 20.16 7.90 -26.82
N GLU A 377 20.24 8.75 -27.85
CA GLU A 377 21.29 8.66 -28.89
C GLU A 377 22.70 8.86 -28.30
N LYS A 378 22.83 9.77 -27.32
CA LYS A 378 24.09 9.97 -26.59
C LYS A 378 24.46 8.73 -25.78
N VAL A 379 23.51 8.17 -25.02
CA VAL A 379 23.72 6.94 -24.22
C VAL A 379 24.10 5.77 -25.12
N VAL A 380 23.46 5.60 -26.28
CA VAL A 380 23.83 4.55 -27.26
C VAL A 380 25.27 4.74 -27.76
N LYS A 381 25.66 5.99 -28.03
CA LYS A 381 26.99 6.30 -28.58
C LYS A 381 28.12 6.17 -27.54
N GLU A 382 27.87 6.62 -26.32
CA GLU A 382 28.87 6.68 -25.24
C GLU A 382 28.91 5.39 -24.40
N GLY A 383 27.83 4.60 -24.44
CA GLY A 383 27.63 3.44 -23.57
C GLY A 383 26.84 3.80 -22.31
N ILE A 384 26.39 2.77 -21.61
CA ILE A 384 25.76 2.88 -20.29
C ILE A 384 26.84 2.61 -19.25
N ASP A 385 26.80 3.34 -18.13
CA ASP A 385 27.72 3.09 -17.02
C ASP A 385 27.56 1.65 -16.47
N GLU A 386 28.66 0.90 -16.45
CA GLU A 386 28.67 -0.51 -16.01
C GLU A 386 28.24 -0.63 -14.54
N LYS A 387 28.69 0.29 -13.68
CA LYS A 387 28.35 0.26 -12.25
C LYS A 387 26.86 0.52 -12.04
N SER A 388 26.26 1.46 -12.76
CA SER A 388 24.81 1.69 -12.71
C SER A 388 24.00 0.48 -13.16
N LEU A 389 24.42 -0.22 -14.22
CA LEU A 389 23.77 -1.48 -14.62
C LEU A 389 23.90 -2.56 -13.55
N ARG A 390 25.10 -2.74 -12.99
CA ARG A 390 25.38 -3.72 -11.93
C ARG A 390 24.57 -3.41 -10.67
N ALA A 391 24.53 -2.14 -10.26
CA ALA A 391 23.75 -1.64 -9.14
C ALA A 391 22.25 -1.93 -9.33
N ALA A 392 21.71 -1.63 -10.50
CA ALA A 392 20.31 -1.87 -10.82
C ALA A 392 19.96 -3.37 -10.79
N ILE A 393 20.81 -4.22 -11.38
CA ILE A 393 20.61 -5.68 -11.37
C ILE A 393 20.64 -6.21 -9.94
N ASN A 394 21.65 -5.84 -9.14
CA ASN A 394 21.78 -6.29 -7.76
C ASN A 394 20.62 -5.78 -6.89
N TYR A 395 20.14 -4.56 -7.11
CA TYR A 395 18.95 -4.03 -6.43
C TYR A 395 17.69 -4.88 -6.67
N TYR A 396 17.41 -5.23 -7.93
CA TYR A 396 16.25 -6.08 -8.26
C TYR A 396 16.44 -7.53 -7.82
N GLU A 397 17.66 -8.07 -7.92
CA GLU A 397 17.98 -9.41 -7.43
C GLU A 397 17.84 -9.50 -5.91
N PHE A 398 18.32 -8.49 -5.16
CA PHE A 398 18.16 -8.44 -3.71
C PHE A 398 16.69 -8.42 -3.33
N LYS A 399 15.88 -7.57 -3.96
CA LYS A 399 14.42 -7.53 -3.74
C LYS A 399 13.75 -8.86 -4.03
N TYR A 400 14.14 -9.52 -5.13
CA TYR A 400 13.63 -10.83 -5.50
C TYR A 400 13.96 -11.89 -4.43
N ARG A 401 15.21 -11.95 -3.97
CA ARG A 401 15.67 -12.92 -2.94
C ARG A 401 15.10 -12.63 -1.56
N GLU A 402 14.98 -11.36 -1.19
CA GLU A 402 14.40 -10.91 0.07
C GLU A 402 12.92 -11.32 0.16
N ALA A 403 12.18 -11.16 -0.94
CA ALA A 403 10.75 -11.46 -1.03
C ALA A 403 9.97 -10.87 0.17
N ASP A 404 10.32 -9.64 0.55
CA ASP A 404 9.63 -8.86 1.57
C ASP A 404 8.57 -8.00 0.87
N PHE A 405 7.32 -8.43 1.00
CA PHE A 405 6.13 -7.75 0.47
C PHE A 405 5.35 -7.02 1.58
N GLY A 406 5.98 -6.75 2.71
CA GLY A 406 5.37 -6.12 3.87
C GLY A 406 4.22 -6.96 4.44
N GLN A 407 3.02 -6.38 4.46
CA GLN A 407 1.82 -7.03 5.00
C GLN A 407 1.17 -8.02 4.02
N PHE A 408 1.54 -7.99 2.74
CA PHE A 408 0.97 -8.91 1.76
C PHE A 408 1.58 -10.31 1.90
N PRO A 409 0.77 -11.39 1.91
CA PRO A 409 1.29 -12.76 1.92
C PRO A 409 2.22 -13.03 0.73
N LYS A 410 3.35 -13.72 0.96
CA LYS A 410 4.29 -14.08 -0.12
C LYS A 410 3.63 -14.88 -1.23
N GLY A 411 2.83 -15.88 -0.85
CA GLY A 411 2.05 -16.69 -1.79
C GLY A 411 1.12 -15.88 -2.68
N LEU A 412 0.53 -14.79 -2.16
CA LEU A 412 -0.34 -13.93 -2.95
C LEU A 412 0.45 -13.24 -4.06
N MET A 413 1.59 -12.64 -3.70
CA MET A 413 2.44 -11.95 -4.67
C MET A 413 3.01 -12.90 -5.71
N TYR A 414 3.41 -14.11 -5.31
CA TYR A 414 3.82 -15.15 -6.27
C TYR A 414 2.69 -15.56 -7.19
N GLY A 415 1.48 -15.78 -6.67
CA GLY A 415 0.30 -16.10 -7.49
C GLY A 415 -0.02 -15.01 -8.53
N ILE A 416 0.06 -13.72 -8.14
CA ILE A 416 -0.13 -12.59 -9.06
C ILE A 416 0.99 -12.56 -10.11
N GLN A 417 2.25 -12.75 -9.71
CA GLN A 417 3.38 -12.83 -10.65
C GLN A 417 3.21 -13.97 -11.66
N MET A 418 2.78 -15.16 -11.21
CA MET A 418 2.50 -16.31 -12.09
C MET A 418 1.45 -15.97 -13.13
N LEU A 419 0.39 -15.22 -12.77
CA LEU A 419 -0.63 -14.80 -13.74
C LEU A 419 -0.09 -13.87 -14.82
N GLY A 420 1.01 -13.16 -14.56
CA GLY A 420 1.70 -12.37 -15.59
C GLY A 420 2.34 -13.19 -16.71
N SER A 421 2.36 -14.53 -16.63
CA SER A 421 2.74 -15.43 -17.72
C SER A 421 1.71 -16.53 -17.98
N TRP A 422 1.16 -17.13 -16.92
CA TRP A 422 0.17 -18.20 -16.99
C TRP A 422 -1.11 -17.78 -17.71
N LEU A 423 -1.51 -16.51 -17.57
CA LEU A 423 -2.68 -15.95 -18.25
C LEU A 423 -2.46 -15.80 -19.76
N TYR A 424 -1.24 -15.91 -20.28
CA TYR A 424 -0.95 -15.75 -21.71
C TYR A 424 -0.40 -17.04 -22.33
N ASP A 425 0.16 -17.93 -21.52
CA ASP A 425 0.63 -19.26 -21.91
C ASP A 425 0.35 -20.27 -20.79
N ASP A 426 -0.62 -21.16 -21.01
CA ASP A 426 -1.08 -22.16 -20.05
C ASP A 426 0.03 -23.09 -19.54
N SER A 427 1.14 -23.21 -20.30
CA SER A 427 2.28 -24.07 -19.97
C SER A 427 3.38 -23.39 -19.14
N LYS A 428 3.29 -22.07 -18.92
CA LYS A 428 4.36 -21.27 -18.29
C LYS A 428 3.94 -20.56 -16.99
N PRO A 429 3.37 -21.27 -16.00
CA PRO A 429 3.01 -20.63 -14.73
C PRO A 429 4.22 -20.22 -13.90
N PHE A 430 5.35 -20.93 -13.99
CA PHE A 430 6.45 -20.81 -13.03
C PHE A 430 7.64 -19.95 -13.49
N ILE A 431 7.64 -19.44 -14.73
CA ILE A 431 8.83 -18.78 -15.31
C ILE A 431 9.30 -17.54 -14.52
N LYS A 432 8.38 -16.88 -13.79
CA LYS A 432 8.69 -15.71 -12.96
C LYS A 432 9.07 -16.07 -11.51
N LEU A 433 9.03 -17.35 -11.12
CA LEU A 433 9.34 -17.83 -9.76
C LEU A 433 10.72 -18.49 -9.64
N ASN A 434 11.50 -18.52 -10.72
CA ASN A 434 12.85 -19.12 -10.77
C ASN A 434 13.79 -18.18 -11.57
N SER A 435 14.12 -17.01 -11.00
CA SER A 435 14.77 -15.89 -11.69
C SER A 435 16.23 -15.64 -11.30
N ASN A 436 16.82 -16.39 -10.37
CA ASN A 436 18.24 -16.24 -10.00
C ASN A 436 19.18 -16.39 -11.22
N THR A 437 18.95 -17.40 -12.06
CA THR A 437 19.73 -17.60 -13.29
C THR A 437 19.53 -16.47 -14.31
N LEU A 438 18.36 -15.83 -14.31
CA LEU A 438 18.09 -14.68 -15.16
C LEU A 438 18.94 -13.48 -14.74
N PHE A 439 19.10 -13.22 -13.44
CA PHE A 439 19.98 -12.14 -12.97
C PHE A 439 21.44 -12.41 -13.32
N GLU A 440 21.93 -13.65 -13.17
CA GLU A 440 23.28 -14.04 -13.61
C GLU A 440 23.48 -13.78 -15.11
N ASN A 441 22.52 -14.20 -15.95
CA ASN A 441 22.58 -13.96 -17.39
C ASN A 441 22.59 -12.46 -17.76
N LEU A 442 21.86 -11.63 -17.01
CA LEU A 442 21.85 -10.18 -17.21
C LEU A 442 23.16 -9.50 -16.78
N LYS A 443 23.83 -10.02 -15.72
CA LYS A 443 25.16 -9.57 -15.30
C LYS A 443 26.22 -9.86 -16.36
N ASP A 444 26.19 -11.06 -16.94
CA ASP A 444 27.12 -11.46 -18.01
C ASP A 444 27.01 -10.57 -19.26
N LYS A 445 25.88 -9.88 -19.44
CA LYS A 445 25.59 -8.99 -20.57
C LYS A 445 26.04 -7.54 -20.37
N ILE A 446 26.44 -7.11 -19.17
CA ILE A 446 26.79 -5.69 -18.90
C ILE A 446 27.90 -5.18 -19.82
N ASN A 447 28.91 -6.01 -20.10
CA ASN A 447 30.06 -5.67 -20.93
C ASN A 447 29.87 -6.02 -22.42
N THR A 448 28.62 -6.22 -22.85
CA THR A 448 28.24 -6.50 -24.24
C THR A 448 27.41 -5.34 -24.80
N ASP A 449 27.05 -5.40 -26.08
CA ASP A 449 26.17 -4.42 -26.71
C ASP A 449 24.67 -4.66 -26.42
N TYR A 450 24.32 -5.63 -25.56
CA TYR A 450 22.94 -6.04 -25.28
C TYR A 450 22.04 -4.86 -24.86
N TYR A 451 22.38 -4.16 -23.78
CA TYR A 451 21.55 -3.06 -23.26
C TYR A 451 21.46 -1.88 -24.24
N VAL A 452 22.56 -1.56 -24.92
CA VAL A 452 22.58 -0.52 -25.96
C VAL A 452 21.66 -0.89 -27.12
N ARG A 453 21.69 -2.15 -27.58
CA ARG A 453 20.78 -2.64 -28.62
C ARG A 453 19.33 -2.63 -28.19
N LEU A 454 19.03 -2.86 -26.91
CA LEU A 454 17.65 -2.72 -26.40
C LEU A 454 17.15 -1.28 -26.54
N ILE A 455 17.97 -0.29 -26.18
CA ILE A 455 17.65 1.14 -26.36
C ILE A 455 17.45 1.45 -27.85
N GLU A 456 18.37 1.01 -28.71
CA GLU A 456 18.27 1.22 -30.16
C GLU A 456 17.00 0.62 -30.75
N ASN A 457 16.68 -0.63 -30.41
CA ASN A 457 15.57 -1.36 -31.02
C ASN A 457 14.20 -0.92 -30.49
N TYR A 458 14.07 -0.74 -29.17
CA TYR A 458 12.77 -0.56 -28.53
C TYR A 458 12.45 0.87 -28.11
N LEU A 459 13.46 1.71 -27.85
CA LEU A 459 13.23 3.11 -27.43
C LEU A 459 13.43 4.10 -28.58
N LEU A 460 14.38 3.84 -29.50
CA LEU A 460 14.65 4.71 -30.66
C LEU A 460 14.01 4.21 -31.95
N GLY A 461 14.08 2.89 -32.21
CA GLY A 461 13.67 2.26 -33.47
C GLY A 461 12.25 1.70 -33.49
N ASN A 462 11.54 1.74 -32.36
CA ASN A 462 10.21 1.17 -32.23
C ASN A 462 9.14 2.12 -32.82
N PRO A 463 8.32 1.67 -33.78
CA PRO A 463 7.23 2.50 -34.30
C PRO A 463 5.96 2.42 -33.43
N HIS A 464 5.84 1.42 -32.55
CA HIS A 464 4.67 1.22 -31.69
C HIS A 464 4.76 2.07 -30.41
N VAL A 465 4.56 3.37 -30.62
CA VAL A 465 4.75 4.42 -29.62
C VAL A 465 3.53 5.31 -29.54
N ALA A 466 3.17 5.73 -28.33
CA ALA A 466 2.14 6.73 -28.06
C ALA A 466 2.72 7.93 -27.30
N LEU A 467 2.50 9.14 -27.85
CA LEU A 467 2.71 10.40 -27.13
C LEU A 467 1.37 10.90 -26.62
N VAL A 468 1.15 10.85 -25.30
CA VAL A 468 -0.07 11.38 -24.68
C VAL A 468 0.25 12.73 -24.05
N THR A 469 -0.51 13.75 -24.46
CA THR A 469 -0.49 15.10 -23.89
C THR A 469 -1.77 15.32 -23.09
N LEU A 470 -1.64 15.50 -21.78
CA LEU A 470 -2.77 15.73 -20.89
C LEU A 470 -2.78 17.21 -20.48
N VAL A 471 -3.75 17.96 -21.00
CA VAL A 471 -3.83 19.42 -20.86
C VAL A 471 -4.82 19.80 -19.75
N PRO A 472 -4.45 20.68 -18.80
CA PRO A 472 -5.36 21.12 -17.76
C PRO A 472 -6.48 21.97 -18.39
N LYS A 473 -7.72 21.73 -17.97
CA LYS A 473 -8.88 22.54 -18.37
C LYS A 473 -9.70 22.93 -17.14
N LYS A 474 -9.72 24.23 -16.85
CA LYS A 474 -10.61 24.83 -15.84
C LYS A 474 -12.07 24.67 -16.24
N GLY A 475 -12.96 24.48 -15.26
CA GLY A 475 -14.39 24.27 -15.47
C GLY A 475 -14.78 22.95 -16.16
N LEU A 476 -13.85 22.04 -16.47
CA LEU A 476 -14.18 20.79 -17.18
C LEU A 476 -15.17 19.90 -16.40
N ASN A 477 -15.00 19.78 -15.07
CA ASN A 477 -15.93 19.03 -14.24
C ASN A 477 -17.32 19.66 -14.26
N SER A 478 -17.41 20.98 -14.09
CA SER A 478 -18.69 21.69 -14.14
C SER A 478 -19.38 21.55 -15.51
N GLU A 479 -18.61 21.61 -16.61
CA GLU A 479 -19.14 21.37 -17.96
C GLU A 479 -19.69 19.94 -18.12
N LYS A 480 -18.96 18.93 -17.59
CA LYS A 480 -19.43 17.54 -17.60
C LYS A 480 -20.68 17.35 -16.75
N GLU A 481 -20.73 17.92 -15.55
CA GLU A 481 -21.87 17.85 -14.64
C GLU A 481 -23.11 18.53 -15.23
N GLU A 482 -22.97 19.72 -15.81
CA GLU A 482 -24.07 20.44 -16.43
C GLU A 482 -24.61 19.69 -17.66
N LYS A 483 -23.72 19.11 -18.48
CA LYS A 483 -24.10 18.25 -19.61
C LYS A 483 -24.84 16.99 -19.14
N LEU A 484 -24.37 16.36 -18.07
CA LEU A 484 -25.01 15.18 -17.48
C LEU A 484 -26.40 15.53 -16.90
N LYS A 485 -26.49 16.61 -16.14
CA LYS A 485 -27.75 17.14 -15.61
C LYS A 485 -28.76 17.43 -16.72
N GLY A 486 -28.31 18.08 -17.80
CA GLY A 486 -29.14 18.31 -18.99
C GLY A 486 -29.61 17.01 -19.64
N LYS A 487 -28.73 16.01 -19.78
CA LYS A 487 -29.07 14.67 -20.30
C LYS A 487 -30.15 13.98 -19.45
N LEU A 488 -29.98 13.99 -18.13
CA LEU A 488 -30.89 13.35 -17.19
C LEU A 488 -32.24 14.07 -17.11
N GLN A 489 -32.24 15.40 -17.14
CA GLN A 489 -33.46 16.19 -17.18
C GLN A 489 -34.26 15.93 -18.47
N ALA A 490 -33.59 15.93 -19.63
CA ALA A 490 -34.24 15.61 -20.91
C ALA A 490 -34.79 14.17 -20.94
N TYR A 491 -34.08 13.21 -20.34
CA TYR A 491 -34.57 11.85 -20.18
C TYR A 491 -35.82 11.81 -19.29
N LYS A 492 -35.78 12.46 -18.12
CA LYS A 492 -36.94 12.55 -17.21
C LYS A 492 -38.17 13.17 -17.89
N GLU A 493 -37.99 14.23 -18.67
CA GLU A 493 -39.07 14.89 -19.43
C GLU A 493 -39.64 14.01 -20.56
N SER A 494 -38.88 13.02 -21.03
CA SER A 494 -39.34 12.05 -22.03
C SER A 494 -40.21 10.92 -21.45
N LEU A 495 -40.19 10.74 -20.12
CA LEU A 495 -40.92 9.69 -19.42
C LEU A 495 -42.40 10.06 -19.22
N SER A 496 -43.25 9.06 -19.31
CA SER A 496 -44.65 9.15 -18.88
C SER A 496 -44.78 9.21 -17.36
N GLY A 497 -45.91 9.70 -16.85
CA GLY A 497 -46.18 9.69 -15.41
C GLY A 497 -46.29 8.28 -14.79
N GLU A 498 -46.43 7.22 -15.59
CA GLU A 498 -46.32 5.84 -15.11
C GLU A 498 -44.86 5.42 -14.94
N GLU A 499 -43.99 5.78 -15.89
CA GLU A 499 -42.55 5.51 -15.82
C GLU A 499 -41.87 6.30 -14.70
N ILE A 500 -42.26 7.56 -14.47
CA ILE A 500 -41.78 8.35 -13.33
C ILE A 500 -42.17 7.70 -12.00
N ARG A 501 -43.42 7.27 -11.86
CA ARG A 501 -43.88 6.56 -10.65
C ARG A 501 -43.10 5.26 -10.44
N LYS A 502 -42.83 4.51 -11.52
CA LYS A 502 -42.00 3.31 -11.46
C LYS A 502 -40.58 3.61 -10.98
N LEU A 503 -39.94 4.69 -11.43
CA LEU A 503 -38.59 5.06 -10.94
C LEU A 503 -38.58 5.39 -9.45
N ILE A 504 -39.64 6.06 -8.95
CA ILE A 504 -39.79 6.36 -7.52
C ILE A 504 -40.01 5.08 -6.70
N GLU A 505 -40.84 4.17 -7.20
CA GLU A 505 -41.08 2.86 -6.59
C GLU A 505 -39.80 2.01 -6.58
N ASP A 506 -39.06 1.94 -7.69
CA ASP A 506 -37.78 1.23 -7.81
C ASP A 506 -36.73 1.81 -6.84
N THR A 507 -36.64 3.14 -6.74
CA THR A 507 -35.74 3.83 -5.79
C THR A 507 -36.08 3.46 -4.35
N SER A 508 -37.36 3.51 -4.01
CA SER A 508 -37.84 3.19 -2.66
C SER A 508 -37.61 1.72 -2.31
N SER A 509 -37.87 0.81 -3.26
CA SER A 509 -37.64 -0.63 -3.09
C SER A 509 -36.16 -0.96 -2.93
N LEU A 510 -35.27 -0.27 -3.66
CA LEU A 510 -33.82 -0.46 -3.52
C LEU A 510 -33.33 0.03 -2.15
N LYS A 511 -33.81 1.19 -1.69
CA LYS A 511 -33.52 1.70 -0.34
C LYS A 511 -34.00 0.74 0.74
N GLU A 512 -35.23 0.21 0.61
CA GLU A 512 -35.75 -0.80 1.54
C GLU A 512 -34.91 -2.09 1.52
N TYR A 513 -34.48 -2.55 0.33
CA TYR A 513 -33.56 -3.67 0.22
C TYR A 513 -32.22 -3.38 0.92
N GLN A 514 -31.65 -2.19 0.77
CA GLN A 514 -30.39 -1.81 1.44
C GLN A 514 -30.53 -1.74 2.96
N ASP A 515 -31.61 -1.13 3.44
CA ASP A 515 -31.86 -0.91 4.88
C ASP A 515 -32.30 -2.19 5.62
N THR A 516 -32.80 -3.19 4.89
CA THR A 516 -33.22 -4.46 5.49
C THR A 516 -32.00 -5.33 5.78
N PRO A 517 -31.67 -5.62 7.05
CA PRO A 517 -30.53 -6.48 7.37
C PRO A 517 -30.78 -7.93 6.92
N SER A 518 -29.71 -8.68 6.72
CA SER A 518 -29.83 -10.13 6.54
C SER A 518 -30.47 -10.78 7.76
N THR A 519 -31.21 -11.86 7.50
CA THR A 519 -31.83 -12.62 8.58
C THR A 519 -30.76 -13.33 9.42
N LYS A 520 -31.09 -13.67 10.66
CA LYS A 520 -30.18 -14.43 11.52
C LYS A 520 -29.76 -15.77 10.90
N GLU A 521 -30.70 -16.46 10.24
CA GLU A 521 -30.45 -17.74 9.56
C GLU A 521 -29.46 -17.58 8.39
N GLU A 522 -29.59 -16.50 7.60
CA GLU A 522 -28.64 -16.16 6.55
C GLU A 522 -27.24 -15.89 7.12
N LEU A 523 -27.13 -15.11 8.20
CA LEU A 523 -25.85 -14.81 8.84
C LEU A 523 -25.21 -16.02 9.53
N GLU A 524 -26.02 -16.97 10.00
CA GLU A 524 -25.56 -18.22 10.62
C GLU A 524 -25.10 -19.26 9.59
N SER A 525 -25.49 -19.13 8.32
CA SER A 525 -24.96 -19.97 7.23
C SER A 525 -23.47 -19.71 6.93
N ILE A 526 -22.99 -18.50 7.23
CA ILE A 526 -21.59 -18.13 7.06
C ILE A 526 -20.76 -18.82 8.17
N PRO A 527 -19.71 -19.57 7.80
CA PRO A 527 -18.88 -20.25 8.78
C PRO A 527 -18.18 -19.24 9.68
N LEU A 528 -18.15 -19.54 10.97
CA LEU A 528 -17.48 -18.74 12.00
C LEU A 528 -16.58 -19.66 12.80
N LEU A 529 -15.34 -19.24 13.03
CA LEU A 529 -14.43 -19.97 13.92
C LEU A 529 -14.93 -19.92 15.37
N SER A 530 -14.51 -20.90 16.15
CA SER A 530 -14.63 -20.85 17.59
C SER A 530 -13.38 -20.19 18.20
N VAL A 531 -13.49 -19.69 19.44
CA VAL A 531 -12.32 -19.16 20.16
C VAL A 531 -11.30 -20.28 20.42
N GLU A 532 -11.73 -21.54 20.46
CA GLU A 532 -10.90 -22.72 20.59
C GLU A 532 -10.02 -22.99 19.36
N ASP A 533 -10.40 -22.49 18.18
CA ASP A 533 -9.61 -22.59 16.95
C ASP A 533 -8.43 -21.59 16.92
N ILE A 534 -8.38 -20.67 17.88
CA ILE A 534 -7.34 -19.64 18.01
C ILE A 534 -6.18 -20.17 18.86
N ASP A 535 -4.92 -19.93 18.42
CA ASP A 535 -3.76 -20.26 19.26
C ASP A 535 -3.82 -19.45 20.56
N LYS A 536 -3.60 -20.10 21.69
CA LYS A 536 -3.63 -19.43 23.00
C LYS A 536 -2.34 -18.70 23.30
N LYS A 537 -1.25 -18.99 22.58
CA LYS A 537 0.05 -18.36 22.81
C LYS A 537 0.25 -17.12 21.95
N SER A 538 0.81 -16.06 22.54
CA SER A 538 1.29 -14.91 21.78
C SER A 538 2.54 -15.25 20.98
N GLN A 539 2.78 -14.51 19.90
CA GLN A 539 4.07 -14.55 19.21
C GLN A 539 5.21 -14.14 20.17
N PRO A 540 6.36 -14.85 20.16
CA PRO A 540 7.47 -14.55 21.06
C PRO A 540 8.29 -13.32 20.57
N PHE A 541 9.10 -12.78 21.46
CA PHE A 541 10.18 -11.86 21.11
C PHE A 541 11.50 -12.63 20.98
N TYR A 542 12.37 -12.13 20.11
CA TYR A 542 13.64 -12.77 19.80
C TYR A 542 14.79 -11.89 20.33
N ASN A 543 14.79 -11.49 21.59
CA ASN A 543 15.84 -10.60 22.13
C ASN A 543 16.88 -11.40 22.90
N GLU A 544 18.13 -11.40 22.45
CA GLU A 544 19.27 -11.91 23.21
C GLU A 544 20.42 -10.90 23.19
N GLU A 545 20.85 -10.44 24.37
CA GLU A 545 22.06 -9.62 24.48
C GLU A 545 23.30 -10.50 24.21
N LYS A 546 24.14 -10.06 23.27
CA LYS A 546 25.40 -10.71 22.92
C LYS A 546 26.54 -9.72 23.03
N ASP A 547 27.72 -10.24 23.36
CA ASP A 547 28.98 -9.52 23.22
C ASP A 547 29.66 -9.98 21.93
N VAL A 548 29.95 -9.03 21.04
CA VAL A 548 30.73 -9.24 19.83
C VAL A 548 31.83 -8.18 19.79
N ASP A 549 33.09 -8.62 19.75
CA ASP A 549 34.28 -7.75 19.82
C ASP A 549 34.28 -6.78 21.03
N GLY A 550 33.68 -7.15 22.16
CA GLY A 550 33.56 -6.30 23.34
C GLY A 550 32.50 -5.20 23.23
N ILE A 551 31.60 -5.29 22.23
CA ILE A 551 30.45 -4.41 22.04
C ILE A 551 29.17 -5.22 22.30
N THR A 552 28.29 -4.67 23.15
CA THR A 552 26.99 -5.27 23.42
C THR A 552 26.03 -4.98 22.26
N ILE A 553 25.40 -6.03 21.75
CA ILE A 553 24.36 -5.96 20.72
C ILE A 553 23.11 -6.71 21.18
N VAL A 554 21.95 -6.36 20.61
CA VAL A 554 20.71 -7.15 20.75
C VAL A 554 20.55 -7.99 19.48
N HIS A 555 20.79 -9.30 19.60
CA HIS A 555 20.65 -10.26 18.52
C HIS A 555 19.24 -10.85 18.49
N HIS A 556 18.68 -10.91 17.29
CA HIS A 556 17.41 -11.54 16.99
C HIS A 556 17.61 -12.77 16.11
N ASN A 557 17.63 -13.95 16.75
CA ASN A 557 17.85 -15.22 16.08
C ASN A 557 16.60 -15.66 15.29
N VAL A 558 16.54 -15.22 14.03
CA VAL A 558 15.46 -15.51 13.08
C VAL A 558 16.07 -15.98 11.77
N PHE A 559 15.46 -16.94 11.10
CA PHE A 559 15.89 -17.33 9.75
C PHE A 559 15.61 -16.20 8.76
N THR A 560 16.66 -15.67 8.13
CA THR A 560 16.63 -14.50 7.24
C THR A 560 17.07 -14.82 5.80
N ASN A 561 17.22 -16.09 5.45
CA ASN A 561 17.60 -16.52 4.10
C ASN A 561 18.93 -15.89 3.59
N GLY A 562 19.94 -15.80 4.45
CA GLY A 562 21.26 -15.25 4.09
C GLY A 562 21.36 -13.73 4.10
N ILE A 563 20.30 -13.02 4.52
CA ILE A 563 20.28 -11.57 4.67
C ILE A 563 20.52 -11.19 6.13
N ALA A 564 21.45 -10.27 6.38
CA ALA A 564 21.64 -9.62 7.66
C ALA A 564 20.86 -8.31 7.69
N TYR A 565 20.06 -8.10 8.74
CA TYR A 565 19.41 -6.82 9.01
C TYR A 565 20.06 -6.19 10.24
N MET A 566 20.75 -5.07 10.06
CA MET A 566 21.42 -4.34 11.12
C MET A 566 20.78 -2.97 11.30
N ARG A 567 20.49 -2.60 12.54
CA ARG A 567 20.02 -1.26 12.90
C ARG A 567 20.99 -0.64 13.89
N LEU A 568 21.57 0.49 13.51
CA LEU A 568 22.37 1.33 14.41
C LEU A 568 21.47 2.44 14.94
N ILE A 569 21.08 2.33 16.20
CA ILE A 569 20.13 3.23 16.86
C ILE A 569 20.95 4.19 17.72
N PHE A 570 21.01 5.46 17.32
CA PHE A 570 21.70 6.52 18.05
C PHE A 570 20.71 7.31 18.91
N ASP A 571 20.93 7.33 20.21
CA ASP A 571 20.20 8.13 21.18
C ASP A 571 20.38 9.64 20.92
N LEU A 572 19.28 10.38 20.94
CA LEU A 572 19.20 11.82 20.70
C LEU A 572 18.73 12.61 21.94
N GLU A 573 18.58 11.98 23.11
CA GLU A 573 18.01 12.61 24.32
C GLU A 573 18.77 13.88 24.71
N ASP A 574 20.10 13.81 24.69
CA ASP A 574 21.05 14.85 25.13
C ASP A 574 21.27 16.01 24.13
N ILE A 575 20.58 16.01 22.98
CA ILE A 575 20.77 17.04 21.96
C ILE A 575 19.94 18.30 22.29
N PRO A 576 20.52 19.52 22.21
CA PRO A 576 19.81 20.77 22.41
C PRO A 576 18.55 20.88 21.54
N LYS A 577 17.42 21.27 22.13
CA LYS A 577 16.12 21.18 21.44
C LYS A 577 16.00 22.13 20.25
N GLU A 578 16.74 23.24 20.25
CA GLU A 578 16.84 24.15 19.09
C GLU A 578 17.40 23.49 17.82
N LEU A 579 18.14 22.38 17.95
CA LEU A 579 18.68 21.61 16.83
C LEU A 579 17.71 20.53 16.33
N THR A 580 16.60 20.27 17.03
CA THR A 580 15.68 19.16 16.69
C THR A 580 15.18 19.20 15.25
N PRO A 581 14.70 20.35 14.70
CA PRO A 581 14.28 20.38 13.28
C PRO A 581 15.43 20.08 12.31
N TYR A 582 16.67 20.41 12.67
CA TYR A 582 17.84 20.10 11.84
C TYR A 582 18.21 18.62 11.87
N ILE A 583 17.76 17.84 12.87
CA ILE A 583 17.88 16.38 12.89
C ILE A 583 17.00 15.79 11.78
N GLY A 584 15.76 16.26 11.63
CA GLY A 584 14.86 15.86 10.54
C GLY A 584 15.41 16.20 9.15
N LEU A 585 16.07 17.35 9.03
CA LEU A 585 16.79 17.70 7.81
C LEU A 585 18.00 16.77 7.58
N LEU A 586 18.83 16.54 8.60
CA LEU A 586 20.03 15.70 8.48
C LEU A 586 19.68 14.26 8.05
N SER A 587 18.65 13.66 8.64
CA SER A 587 18.23 12.30 8.27
C SER A 587 17.81 12.17 6.81
N SER A 588 17.34 13.28 6.21
CA SER A 588 16.95 13.35 4.80
C SER A 588 18.11 13.70 3.86
N VAL A 589 19.26 14.13 4.40
CA VAL A 589 20.45 14.53 3.63
C VAL A 589 21.47 13.39 3.53
N LEU A 590 21.63 12.61 4.60
CA LEU A 590 22.60 11.52 4.65
C LEU A 590 22.34 10.48 3.54
N GLY A 591 23.40 10.15 2.78
CA GLY A 591 23.33 9.24 1.63
C GLY A 591 22.87 9.86 0.31
N LEU A 592 22.45 11.14 0.30
CA LEU A 592 21.96 11.86 -0.90
C LEU A 592 22.87 13.01 -1.36
N VAL A 593 24.05 13.13 -0.75
CA VAL A 593 25.09 14.13 -1.05
C VAL A 593 26.42 13.43 -1.30
N ASP A 594 27.37 14.16 -1.88
CA ASP A 594 28.72 13.67 -2.08
C ASP A 594 29.39 13.33 -0.73
N THR A 595 30.33 12.41 -0.77
CA THR A 595 31.22 12.07 0.33
C THR A 595 32.67 12.37 -0.07
N GLU A 596 33.64 12.11 0.81
CA GLU A 596 35.05 12.32 0.50
C GLU A 596 35.47 11.54 -0.75
N HIS A 597 35.01 10.30 -0.86
CA HIS A 597 35.46 9.35 -1.89
C HIS A 597 34.48 9.15 -3.05
N TYR A 598 33.20 9.51 -2.89
CA TYR A 598 32.16 9.26 -3.91
C TYR A 598 31.32 10.49 -4.20
N SER A 599 30.92 10.67 -5.45
CA SER A 599 29.72 11.47 -5.76
C SER A 599 28.46 10.77 -5.24
N TYR A 600 27.36 11.50 -5.04
CA TYR A 600 26.11 10.89 -4.55
C TYR A 600 25.56 9.79 -5.49
N LEU A 601 25.79 9.90 -6.81
CA LEU A 601 25.44 8.84 -7.78
C LEU A 601 26.32 7.60 -7.58
N GLU A 602 27.64 7.79 -7.46
CA GLU A 602 28.56 6.68 -7.23
C GLU A 602 28.28 6.00 -5.89
N LEU A 603 28.03 6.76 -4.82
CA LEU A 603 27.65 6.22 -3.51
C LEU A 603 26.37 5.39 -3.61
N SER A 604 25.34 5.90 -4.31
CA SER A 604 24.10 5.15 -4.54
C SER A 604 24.34 3.86 -5.33
N ASN A 605 25.26 3.87 -6.31
CA ASN A 605 25.64 2.68 -7.04
C ASN A 605 26.33 1.67 -6.12
N GLU A 606 27.34 2.08 -5.33
CA GLU A 606 28.04 1.17 -4.41
C GLU A 606 27.09 0.57 -3.36
N ILE A 607 26.18 1.37 -2.79
CA ILE A 607 25.14 0.88 -1.86
C ILE A 607 24.30 -0.21 -2.50
N ASN A 608 23.84 -0.03 -3.74
CA ASN A 608 23.00 -1.02 -4.43
C ASN A 608 23.79 -2.20 -5.02
N ILE A 609 25.10 -2.04 -5.24
CA ILE A 609 25.97 -3.15 -5.65
C ILE A 609 26.18 -4.11 -4.48
N HIS A 610 26.49 -3.57 -3.30
CA HIS A 610 26.94 -4.37 -2.16
C HIS A 610 25.82 -4.68 -1.15
N THR A 611 24.76 -3.86 -1.11
CA THR A 611 23.71 -4.00 -0.09
C THR A 611 22.33 -4.02 -0.73
N GLY A 612 21.32 -4.43 0.03
CA GLY A 612 19.92 -4.22 -0.33
C GLY A 612 19.42 -2.82 0.00
N GLY A 613 20.25 -1.98 0.62
CA GLY A 613 19.95 -0.59 0.97
C GLY A 613 20.47 -0.22 2.35
N ILE A 614 20.85 1.06 2.44
CA ILE A 614 21.16 1.76 3.69
C ILE A 614 20.21 2.95 3.78
N SER A 615 19.39 3.04 4.83
CA SER A 615 18.47 4.16 5.06
C SER A 615 18.71 4.81 6.42
N CYS A 616 18.39 6.10 6.49
CA CYS A 616 18.41 6.87 7.72
C CYS A 616 16.98 7.27 8.09
N ASP A 617 16.53 6.84 9.27
CA ASP A 617 15.16 7.04 9.75
C ASP A 617 15.16 7.66 11.15
N LEU A 618 14.04 8.29 11.53
CA LEU A 618 13.85 8.85 12.86
C LEU A 618 12.68 8.16 13.56
N SER A 619 12.90 7.78 14.81
CA SER A 619 11.90 7.12 15.65
C SER A 619 11.92 7.68 17.06
N CYS A 620 10.83 7.46 17.78
CA CYS A 620 10.72 7.84 19.18
C CYS A 620 10.01 6.74 19.95
N TYR A 621 10.69 6.15 20.92
CA TYR A 621 10.20 5.01 21.69
C TYR A 621 9.81 5.43 23.10
N GLY A 622 8.51 5.43 23.42
CA GLY A 622 8.07 5.65 24.80
C GLY A 622 8.48 4.47 25.71
N LYS A 623 8.73 4.74 26.99
CA LYS A 623 8.90 3.67 28.00
C LYS A 623 7.54 3.27 28.55
N LYS A 624 7.30 1.96 28.66
CA LYS A 624 6.06 1.42 29.20
C LYS A 624 5.80 1.96 30.61
N ASN A 625 4.54 2.34 30.88
CA ASN A 625 4.09 2.90 32.17
C ASN A 625 4.78 4.22 32.55
N SER A 626 5.44 4.90 31.61
CA SER A 626 6.05 6.21 31.82
C SER A 626 5.43 7.24 30.87
N MET A 627 5.15 8.43 31.40
CA MET A 627 4.59 9.54 30.61
C MET A 627 5.66 10.47 30.07
N ASN A 628 6.86 10.45 30.66
CA ASN A 628 7.92 11.43 30.41
C ASN A 628 9.22 10.78 29.95
N GLN A 629 9.36 9.45 30.06
CA GLN A 629 10.55 8.75 29.57
C GLN A 629 10.30 8.23 28.15
N TYR A 630 11.18 8.61 27.25
CA TYR A 630 11.18 8.18 25.86
C TYR A 630 12.61 8.19 25.33
N LEU A 631 12.85 7.44 24.26
CA LEU A 631 14.12 7.42 23.52
C LEU A 631 13.87 8.02 22.14
N PRO A 632 14.22 9.29 21.89
CA PRO A 632 14.31 9.82 20.52
C PRO A 632 15.57 9.23 19.87
N ALA A 633 15.45 8.71 18.65
CA ALA A 633 16.55 8.00 18.00
C ALA A 633 16.67 8.33 16.51
N LEU A 634 17.92 8.46 16.05
CA LEU A 634 18.29 8.35 14.64
C LEU A 634 18.74 6.91 14.37
N ILE A 635 18.16 6.29 13.35
CA ILE A 635 18.36 4.89 13.04
C ILE A 635 18.99 4.78 11.65
N MET A 636 20.17 4.16 11.56
CA MET A 636 20.73 3.70 10.29
C MET A 636 20.36 2.24 10.10
N ASP A 637 19.44 1.97 9.18
CA ASP A 637 19.01 0.63 8.81
C ASP A 637 19.85 0.13 7.63
N VAL A 638 20.41 -1.08 7.77
CA VAL A 638 21.21 -1.74 6.75
C VAL A 638 20.65 -3.14 6.52
N LYS A 639 20.54 -3.50 5.25
CA LYS A 639 20.27 -4.87 4.84
C LYS A 639 21.29 -5.31 3.79
N ALA A 640 21.96 -6.43 4.02
CA ALA A 640 23.01 -6.92 3.13
C ALA A 640 23.05 -8.45 3.16
N LEU A 641 23.60 -9.07 2.11
CA LEU A 641 23.95 -10.49 2.16
C LEU A 641 25.13 -10.69 3.11
N TYR A 642 25.25 -11.88 3.71
CA TYR A 642 26.30 -12.17 4.69
C TYR A 642 27.72 -11.95 4.15
N GLU A 643 27.94 -12.28 2.89
CA GLU A 643 29.21 -12.09 2.19
C GLU A 643 29.56 -10.61 1.92
N GLU A 644 28.58 -9.70 1.90
CA GLU A 644 28.77 -8.27 1.62
C GLU A 644 28.85 -7.41 2.90
N MET A 645 28.92 -8.05 4.07
CA MET A 645 28.94 -7.32 5.34
C MET A 645 30.19 -6.44 5.53
N ASP A 646 31.32 -6.81 4.92
CA ASP A 646 32.53 -5.96 4.89
C ASP A 646 32.25 -4.62 4.18
N ASP A 647 31.76 -4.67 2.94
CA ASP A 647 31.43 -3.49 2.15
C ASP A 647 30.30 -2.67 2.81
N ALA A 648 29.34 -3.32 3.46
CA ALA A 648 28.29 -2.63 4.21
C ALA A 648 28.84 -1.76 5.36
N PHE A 649 29.86 -2.24 6.09
CA PHE A 649 30.52 -1.45 7.15
C PHE A 649 31.36 -0.30 6.57
N ASP A 650 32.04 -0.53 5.44
CA ASP A 650 32.80 0.52 4.75
C ASP A 650 31.89 1.62 4.20
N LEU A 651 30.72 1.28 3.66
CA LEU A 651 29.71 2.25 3.21
C LEU A 651 29.06 3.00 4.37
N LEU A 652 28.78 2.32 5.49
CA LEU A 652 28.30 2.99 6.70
C LEU A 652 29.33 4.00 7.22
N LYS A 653 30.60 3.61 7.23
CA LYS A 653 31.71 4.50 7.57
C LYS A 653 31.75 5.71 6.64
N GLU A 654 31.59 5.49 5.33
CA GLU A 654 31.57 6.55 4.32
C GLU A 654 30.47 7.59 4.61
N ILE A 655 29.24 7.12 4.85
CA ILE A 655 28.10 8.00 5.12
C ILE A 655 28.30 8.77 6.44
N ILE A 656 28.74 8.08 7.51
CA ILE A 656 28.85 8.68 8.85
C ILE A 656 30.05 9.62 8.98
N SER A 657 31.19 9.28 8.38
CA SER A 657 32.45 9.96 8.64
C SER A 657 32.89 10.91 7.54
N PHE A 658 32.47 10.67 6.29
CA PHE A 658 33.03 11.32 5.11
C PHE A 658 32.00 12.10 4.28
N THR A 659 30.76 12.25 4.75
CA THR A 659 29.72 13.08 4.10
C THR A 659 30.17 14.55 3.95
N LYS A 660 29.99 15.11 2.74
CA LYS A 660 30.21 16.54 2.43
C LYS A 660 28.88 17.29 2.42
N LEU A 661 28.79 18.33 3.26
CA LEU A 661 27.57 19.12 3.43
C LEU A 661 27.66 20.49 2.74
N GLU A 662 28.74 20.79 2.05
CA GLU A 662 29.04 22.12 1.52
C GLU A 662 28.31 22.46 0.21
N ASP A 663 27.73 21.46 -0.48
CA ASP A 663 27.00 21.70 -1.73
C ASP A 663 25.62 22.33 -1.46
N LYS A 664 25.60 23.67 -1.46
CA LYS A 664 24.39 24.47 -1.28
C LYS A 664 23.33 24.19 -2.34
N LYS A 665 23.73 23.89 -3.59
CA LYS A 665 22.77 23.63 -4.67
C LYS A 665 22.05 22.31 -4.36
N ARG A 666 22.82 21.26 -4.06
CA ARG A 666 22.27 19.95 -3.74
C ARG A 666 21.38 19.98 -2.49
N LEU A 667 21.81 20.70 -1.45
CA LEU A 667 20.99 20.87 -0.24
C LEU A 667 19.66 21.58 -0.53
N LEU A 668 19.65 22.61 -1.39
CA LEU A 668 18.40 23.27 -1.80
C LEU A 668 17.48 22.31 -2.55
N GLU A 669 18.02 21.51 -3.47
CA GLU A 669 17.26 20.48 -4.19
C GLU A 669 16.59 19.50 -3.19
N ILE A 670 17.35 18.99 -2.21
CA ILE A 670 16.84 18.10 -1.16
C ILE A 670 15.76 18.80 -0.31
N VAL A 671 15.97 20.05 0.10
CA VAL A 671 14.97 20.83 0.87
C VAL A 671 13.67 21.00 0.09
N SER A 672 13.74 21.32 -1.21
CA SER A 672 12.57 21.43 -2.09
C SER A 672 11.85 20.08 -2.25
N GLU A 673 12.61 18.99 -2.40
CA GLU A 673 12.04 17.64 -2.45
C GLU A 673 11.32 17.27 -1.14
N ILE A 674 11.93 17.55 0.02
CA ILE A 674 11.33 17.30 1.35
C ILE A 674 10.03 18.09 1.48
N LYS A 675 10.03 19.38 1.15
CA LYS A 675 8.82 20.22 1.22
C LYS A 675 7.67 19.62 0.40
N SER A 676 7.97 19.22 -0.84
CA SER A 676 6.99 18.62 -1.76
C SER A 676 6.41 17.32 -1.18
N ARG A 677 7.28 16.41 -0.71
CA ARG A 677 6.86 15.12 -0.11
C ARG A 677 6.04 15.31 1.17
N LEU A 678 6.47 16.21 2.05
CA LEU A 678 5.74 16.54 3.29
C LEU A 678 4.35 17.11 2.98
N LEU A 679 4.24 18.07 2.07
CA LEU A 679 2.95 18.65 1.71
C LEU A 679 1.99 17.58 1.18
N MET A 680 2.47 16.74 0.25
CA MET A 680 1.69 15.62 -0.29
C MET A 680 1.22 14.67 0.82
N HIS A 681 2.10 14.31 1.75
CA HIS A 681 1.75 13.46 2.90
C HIS A 681 0.71 14.13 3.81
N LEU A 682 0.92 15.40 4.20
CA LEU A 682 -0.01 16.13 5.07
C LEU A 682 -1.40 16.29 4.43
N THR A 683 -1.48 16.41 3.10
CA THR A 683 -2.77 16.47 2.37
C THR A 683 -3.44 15.12 2.18
N SER A 684 -2.67 14.06 1.87
CA SER A 684 -3.22 12.73 1.58
C SER A 684 -3.52 11.93 2.85
N ALA A 685 -2.69 12.10 3.89
CA ALA A 685 -2.78 11.45 5.20
C ALA A 685 -3.08 12.47 6.33
N GLY A 686 -3.95 13.46 6.05
CA GLY A 686 -4.28 14.54 7.00
C GLY A 686 -4.84 14.06 8.35
N HIS A 687 -5.45 12.88 8.41
CA HIS A 687 -5.90 12.24 9.65
C HIS A 687 -4.73 11.94 10.60
N SER A 688 -3.67 11.31 10.10
CA SER A 688 -2.47 10.99 10.90
C SER A 688 -1.77 12.27 11.35
N ALA A 689 -1.63 13.25 10.45
CA ALA A 689 -1.04 14.54 10.77
C ALA A 689 -1.85 15.28 11.86
N ALA A 690 -3.19 15.26 11.80
CA ALA A 690 -4.03 15.87 12.83
C ALA A 690 -3.89 15.16 14.19
N VAL A 691 -3.78 13.82 14.20
CA VAL A 691 -3.55 13.05 15.43
C VAL A 691 -2.18 13.37 16.02
N ASP A 692 -1.11 13.29 15.24
CA ASP A 692 0.26 13.56 15.69
C ASP A 692 0.38 14.97 16.25
N ARG A 693 -0.21 15.95 15.54
CA ARG A 693 -0.26 17.33 15.98
C ARG A 693 -1.02 17.49 17.30
N ALA A 694 -2.20 16.89 17.43
CA ALA A 694 -2.98 16.95 18.66
C ALA A 694 -2.28 16.24 19.84
N MET A 695 -1.54 15.14 19.60
CA MET A 695 -0.76 14.46 20.62
C MET A 695 0.44 15.30 21.09
N SER A 696 1.05 16.08 20.20
CA SER A 696 2.18 16.97 20.51
C SER A 696 1.85 18.03 21.57
N TYR A 697 0.57 18.30 21.83
CA TYR A 697 0.12 19.25 22.84
C TYR A 697 0.43 18.80 24.27
N PHE A 698 0.61 17.49 24.49
CA PHE A 698 0.72 16.91 25.82
C PHE A 698 1.73 15.76 25.95
N SER A 699 2.33 15.29 24.85
CA SER A 699 3.28 14.17 24.82
C SER A 699 4.61 14.63 24.21
N GLU A 700 5.71 14.55 24.96
CA GLU A 700 7.03 14.97 24.47
C GLU A 700 7.54 14.10 23.32
N SER A 701 7.29 12.78 23.35
CA SER A 701 7.65 11.88 22.25
C SER A 701 6.93 12.23 20.95
N SER A 702 5.65 12.64 21.07
CA SER A 702 4.85 13.13 19.95
C SER A 702 5.30 14.52 19.52
N ARG A 703 5.75 15.37 20.45
CA ARG A 703 6.30 16.69 20.12
C ARG A 703 7.62 16.59 19.36
N PHE A 704 8.54 15.72 19.78
CA PHE A 704 9.74 15.39 19.01
C PHE A 704 9.39 14.95 17.58
N SER A 705 8.42 14.03 17.45
CA SER A 705 7.96 13.58 16.13
C SER A 705 7.41 14.73 15.27
N GLU A 706 6.68 15.68 15.86
CA GLU A 706 6.19 16.86 15.16
C GLU A 706 7.32 17.76 14.64
N GLU A 707 8.36 17.99 15.45
CA GLU A 707 9.50 18.84 15.10
C GLU A 707 10.40 18.26 14.00
N VAL A 708 10.39 16.93 13.79
CA VAL A 708 11.26 16.27 12.79
C VAL A 708 10.54 15.76 11.54
N LYS A 709 9.22 15.57 11.59
CA LYS A 709 8.45 15.06 10.43
C LYS A 709 7.00 15.57 10.30
N GLY A 710 6.50 16.33 11.28
CA GLY A 710 5.11 16.78 11.31
C GLY A 710 4.86 18.13 10.65
N ILE A 711 3.74 18.77 11.03
CA ILE A 711 3.36 20.11 10.57
C ILE A 711 4.41 21.16 11.01
N ALA A 712 4.96 21.04 12.22
CA ALA A 712 6.01 21.92 12.71
C ALA A 712 7.27 21.83 11.83
N PHE A 713 7.69 20.60 11.51
CA PHE A 713 8.81 20.36 10.59
C PHE A 713 8.53 20.90 9.19
N TYR A 714 7.32 20.69 8.64
CA TYR A 714 6.95 21.25 7.35
C TYR A 714 7.07 22.78 7.34
N LYS A 715 6.61 23.46 8.40
CA LYS A 715 6.74 24.93 8.51
C LYS A 715 8.20 25.38 8.63
N PHE A 716 9.05 24.60 9.31
CA PHE A 716 10.49 24.82 9.33
C PHE A 716 11.08 24.72 7.91
N ILE A 717 10.78 23.65 7.17
CA ILE A 717 11.27 23.42 5.80
C ILE A 717 10.75 24.48 4.82
N GLU A 718 9.47 24.86 4.90
CA GLU A 718 8.87 25.91 4.08
C GLU A 718 9.58 27.26 4.27
N LYS A 719 9.88 27.62 5.54
CA LYS A 719 10.64 28.83 5.86
C LYS A 719 12.08 28.73 5.38
N LEU A 720 12.72 27.57 5.58
CA LEU A 720 14.10 27.33 5.20
C LEU A 720 14.28 27.45 3.68
N GLU A 721 13.43 26.80 2.89
CA GLU A 721 13.48 26.87 1.42
C GLU A 721 13.38 28.34 0.93
N ALA A 722 12.43 29.10 1.47
CA ALA A 722 12.20 30.48 1.06
C ALA A 722 13.39 31.43 1.34
N ASN A 723 14.22 31.10 2.34
CA ASN A 723 15.36 31.92 2.78
C ASN A 723 16.70 31.20 2.60
N PHE A 724 16.73 30.10 1.85
CA PHE A 724 17.85 29.15 1.87
C PHE A 724 19.19 29.81 1.50
N ILE A 725 19.19 30.72 0.53
CA ILE A 725 20.40 31.42 0.07
C ILE A 725 21.09 32.16 1.24
N GLU A 726 20.30 32.77 2.13
CA GLU A 726 20.81 33.54 3.28
C GLU A 726 21.14 32.63 4.48
N GLU A 727 20.36 31.56 4.68
CA GLU A 727 20.51 30.66 5.84
C GLU A 727 21.49 29.48 5.59
N ALA A 728 21.93 29.24 4.35
CA ALA A 728 22.68 28.04 3.96
C ALA A 728 23.93 27.77 4.83
N ASP A 729 24.76 28.79 5.09
CA ASP A 729 25.99 28.59 5.86
C ASP A 729 25.71 28.19 7.32
N GLU A 730 24.63 28.72 7.90
CA GLU A 730 24.20 28.39 9.26
C GLU A 730 23.59 26.98 9.32
N VAL A 731 22.83 26.59 8.31
CA VAL A 731 22.32 25.21 8.15
C VAL A 731 23.49 24.23 8.11
N ILE A 732 24.47 24.46 7.24
CA ILE A 732 25.66 23.60 7.10
C ILE A 732 26.39 23.48 8.43
N ARG A 733 26.56 24.60 9.15
CA ARG A 733 27.20 24.61 10.48
C ARG A 733 26.42 23.74 11.48
N LYS A 734 25.09 23.85 11.52
CA LYS A 734 24.24 23.05 12.42
C LYS A 734 24.21 21.57 12.06
N LEU A 735 24.17 21.22 10.77
CA LEU A 735 24.25 19.83 10.31
C LEU A 735 25.58 19.19 10.70
N LYS A 736 26.71 19.88 10.49
CA LYS A 736 28.04 19.40 10.95
C LYS A 736 28.13 19.25 12.46
N LEU A 737 27.51 20.18 13.20
CA LEU A 737 27.44 20.09 14.65
C LEU A 737 26.67 18.83 15.08
N LEU A 738 25.52 18.57 14.46
CA LEU A 738 24.72 17.36 14.71
C LEU A 738 25.47 16.07 14.42
N MET A 739 26.31 16.01 13.38
CA MET A 739 27.17 14.83 13.13
C MET A 739 28.04 14.48 14.36
N ASN A 740 28.55 15.48 15.09
CA ASN A 740 29.36 15.26 16.30
C ASN A 740 28.53 14.87 17.53
N TYR A 741 27.28 15.32 17.61
CA TYR A 741 26.35 14.96 18.68
C TYR A 741 25.84 13.52 18.54
N ILE A 742 25.51 13.10 17.31
CA ILE A 742 24.76 11.87 17.06
C ILE A 742 25.69 10.66 16.99
N PHE A 743 26.71 10.70 16.13
CA PHE A 743 27.51 9.53 15.77
C PHE A 743 28.63 9.25 16.78
N ARG A 744 28.23 8.80 17.97
CA ARG A 744 29.09 8.56 19.13
C ARG A 744 28.85 7.16 19.72
N LYS A 745 29.87 6.58 20.32
CA LYS A 745 29.78 5.22 20.91
C LYS A 745 28.78 5.17 22.07
N GLU A 746 28.77 6.18 22.94
CA GLU A 746 27.90 6.23 24.11
C GLU A 746 26.41 6.35 23.78
N ASN A 747 26.06 6.76 22.54
CA ASN A 747 24.69 6.87 22.07
C ASN A 747 24.22 5.62 21.32
N LEU A 748 25.11 4.68 21.01
CA LEU A 748 24.84 3.60 20.06
C LEU A 748 24.23 2.37 20.72
N ILE A 749 23.07 1.96 20.21
CA ILE A 749 22.45 0.65 20.45
C ILE A 749 22.39 -0.10 19.11
N ILE A 750 22.83 -1.36 19.10
CA ILE A 750 22.89 -2.17 17.87
C ILE A 750 21.85 -3.29 17.95
N SER A 751 20.92 -3.30 17.00
CA SER A 751 19.98 -4.40 16.76
C SER A 751 20.43 -5.18 15.54
N PHE A 752 20.47 -6.51 15.65
CA PHE A 752 20.94 -7.37 14.57
C PHE A 752 20.01 -8.57 14.41
N THR A 753 19.34 -8.70 13.26
CA THR A 753 18.44 -9.81 12.96
C THR A 753 19.08 -10.72 11.93
N SER A 754 19.37 -11.96 12.34
CA SER A 754 19.99 -12.99 11.51
C SER A 754 19.85 -14.36 12.19
N ASN A 755 20.17 -15.44 11.47
CA ASN A 755 20.50 -16.71 12.13
C ASN A 755 21.91 -16.64 12.76
N THR A 756 22.35 -17.71 13.43
CA THR A 756 23.68 -17.78 14.07
C THR A 756 24.84 -17.56 13.09
N GLU A 757 24.72 -18.03 11.85
CA GLU A 757 25.75 -17.82 10.81
C GLU A 757 25.91 -16.33 10.49
N GLY A 758 24.80 -15.60 10.35
CA GLY A 758 24.84 -14.16 10.14
C GLY A 758 25.48 -13.40 11.30
N LEU A 759 25.30 -13.86 12.56
CA LEU A 759 25.93 -13.23 13.72
C LEU A 759 27.47 -13.29 13.65
N ASP A 760 28.02 -14.37 13.10
CA ASP A 760 29.46 -14.53 12.95
C ASP A 760 30.07 -13.53 11.95
N THR A 761 29.26 -12.96 11.05
CA THR A 761 29.72 -11.93 10.10
C THR A 761 30.13 -10.63 10.79
N LEU A 762 29.70 -10.37 12.02
CA LEU A 762 30.07 -9.14 12.76
C LEU A 762 31.47 -9.21 13.38
N LYS A 763 32.01 -10.42 13.61
CA LYS A 763 33.27 -10.63 14.32
C LYS A 763 34.45 -10.00 13.59
N GLY A 764 35.27 -9.25 14.32
CA GLY A 764 36.42 -8.52 13.82
C GLY A 764 36.09 -7.21 13.11
N LYS A 765 34.80 -6.87 12.92
CA LYS A 765 34.34 -5.69 12.16
C LYS A 765 33.72 -4.63 13.05
N LEU A 766 33.05 -5.06 14.12
CA LEU A 766 32.22 -4.19 14.93
C LEU A 766 33.05 -3.19 15.74
N LEU A 767 34.13 -3.67 16.37
CA LEU A 767 34.99 -2.80 17.16
C LEU A 767 35.68 -1.71 16.32
N PRO A 768 36.33 -2.02 15.16
CA PRO A 768 36.87 -0.99 14.27
C PRO A 768 35.84 0.05 13.81
N PHE A 769 34.61 -0.38 13.52
CA PHE A 769 33.52 0.53 13.17
C PHE A 769 33.15 1.46 14.33
N VAL A 770 33.04 0.93 15.55
CA VAL A 770 32.66 1.73 16.72
C VAL A 770 33.77 2.70 17.14
N GLU A 771 35.04 2.31 17.04
CA GLU A 771 36.20 3.15 17.41
C GLU A 771 36.41 4.36 16.49
N GLN A 772 35.80 4.38 15.30
CA GLN A 772 35.89 5.54 14.40
C GLN A 772 34.86 6.65 14.70
N LEU A 773 33.89 6.36 15.57
CA LEU A 773 32.84 7.31 15.93
C LEU A 773 33.42 8.52 16.67
N LYS A 774 32.65 9.61 16.71
CA LYS A 774 33.08 10.90 17.26
C LYS A 774 33.31 10.82 18.76
N GLU A 775 34.40 11.45 19.21
CA GLU A 775 34.78 11.55 20.63
C GLU A 775 34.85 13.00 21.11
N GLU A 776 34.80 13.98 20.20
CA GLU A 776 34.90 15.40 20.52
C GLU A 776 33.88 15.79 21.60
N PRO A 777 34.25 16.57 22.62
CA PRO A 777 33.31 16.92 23.67
C PRO A 777 32.12 17.72 23.12
N VAL A 778 30.91 17.33 23.51
CA VAL A 778 29.66 18.03 23.18
C VAL A 778 28.98 18.52 24.45
N GLU A 779 28.32 19.67 24.38
CA GLU A 779 27.52 20.20 25.48
C GLU A 779 26.17 19.49 25.50
N LYS A 780 25.92 18.72 26.56
CA LYS A 780 24.68 17.97 26.76
C LYS A 780 23.69 18.82 27.55
N GLU A 781 22.44 18.85 27.10
CA GLU A 781 21.36 19.57 27.78
C GLU A 781 20.13 18.67 27.96
N GLU A 782 19.76 18.41 29.22
CA GLU A 782 18.47 17.79 29.57
C GLU A 782 17.37 18.86 29.53
N GLU A 783 16.98 19.27 28.32
CA GLU A 783 15.86 20.19 28.10
C GLU A 783 14.57 19.43 27.75
N HIS A 784 13.45 19.84 28.33
CA HIS A 784 12.12 19.33 27.98
C HIS A 784 11.43 20.24 26.95
N PHE A 785 10.65 19.64 26.04
CA PHE A 785 9.85 20.43 25.11
C PHE A 785 8.76 21.23 25.85
N GLU A 786 8.52 22.47 25.41
CA GLU A 786 7.36 23.22 25.86
C GLU A 786 6.08 22.62 25.25
N LEU A 787 5.29 21.97 26.11
CA LEU A 787 4.01 21.37 25.74
C LEU A 787 2.86 22.37 25.97
N ARG A 788 2.10 22.65 24.91
CA ARG A 788 0.99 23.59 24.96
C ARG A 788 -0.22 23.02 24.23
N LYS A 789 -1.36 23.03 24.92
CA LYS A 789 -2.67 22.83 24.28
C LYS A 789 -3.00 24.02 23.38
N ALA A 790 -3.15 23.75 22.09
CA ALA A 790 -3.39 24.77 21.08
C ALA A 790 -4.76 24.66 20.39
N ASN A 791 -5.39 23.48 20.42
CA ASN A 791 -6.67 23.20 19.75
C ASN A 791 -6.78 23.88 18.36
N GLU A 792 -6.08 23.33 17.37
CA GLU A 792 -5.80 24.03 16.11
C GLU A 792 -6.72 23.61 14.96
N GLY A 793 -7.09 24.58 14.12
CA GLY A 793 -7.70 24.36 12.81
C GLY A 793 -6.75 24.78 11.68
N PHE A 794 -6.26 23.83 10.88
CA PHE A 794 -5.39 24.04 9.73
C PHE A 794 -6.19 24.06 8.42
N LYS A 795 -6.24 25.23 7.79
CA LYS A 795 -6.96 25.50 6.56
C LYS A 795 -6.19 24.99 5.35
N THR A 796 -6.90 24.29 4.46
CA THR A 796 -6.45 23.80 3.17
C THR A 796 -7.46 24.16 2.08
N SER A 797 -7.05 24.00 0.82
CA SER A 797 -7.94 24.10 -0.36
C SER A 797 -8.80 22.85 -0.57
N GLY A 798 -8.67 21.82 0.28
CA GLY A 798 -9.45 20.60 0.20
C GLY A 798 -10.94 20.82 0.50
N GLN A 799 -11.78 19.86 0.09
CA GLN A 799 -13.23 19.91 0.32
C GLN A 799 -13.68 19.10 1.55
N VAL A 800 -12.76 18.34 2.15
CA VAL A 800 -13.01 17.42 3.25
C VAL A 800 -12.18 17.80 4.47
N GLN A 801 -12.55 17.24 5.62
CA GLN A 801 -11.94 17.47 6.93
C GLN A 801 -11.29 16.18 7.45
N TYR A 802 -10.34 16.37 8.35
CA TYR A 802 -9.69 15.34 9.14
C TYR A 802 -9.78 15.77 10.60
N VAL A 803 -10.76 15.25 11.33
CA VAL A 803 -11.08 15.69 12.70
C VAL A 803 -10.44 14.75 13.69
N ALA A 804 -9.50 15.23 14.53
CA ALA A 804 -8.78 14.41 15.49
C ALA A 804 -9.01 14.86 16.95
N ARG A 805 -9.33 13.89 17.83
CA ARG A 805 -9.41 14.03 19.29
C ARG A 805 -8.38 13.13 19.96
N THR A 806 -7.64 13.66 20.92
CA THR A 806 -6.56 12.91 21.59
C THR A 806 -6.51 13.17 23.09
N GLY A 807 -5.92 12.23 23.82
CA GLY A 807 -5.76 12.32 25.27
C GLY A 807 -4.90 11.20 25.83
N ASN A 808 -4.67 11.21 27.14
CA ASN A 808 -3.88 10.18 27.82
C ASN A 808 -4.65 9.64 29.03
N PHE A 809 -4.99 8.34 29.00
CA PHE A 809 -5.80 7.74 30.07
C PHE A 809 -4.97 7.32 31.29
N LEU A 810 -3.65 7.09 31.14
CA LEU A 810 -2.76 6.82 32.28
C LEU A 810 -2.67 8.04 33.20
N ARG A 811 -2.68 9.27 32.65
CA ARG A 811 -2.76 10.52 33.43
C ARG A 811 -4.00 10.62 34.31
N ALA A 812 -5.10 10.01 33.88
CA ALA A 812 -6.34 9.95 34.64
C ALA A 812 -6.40 8.76 35.64
N GLY A 813 -5.31 7.98 35.76
CA GLY A 813 -5.19 6.87 36.71
C GLY A 813 -5.72 5.52 36.20
N TYR A 814 -6.14 5.43 34.94
CA TYR A 814 -6.54 4.17 34.34
C TYR A 814 -5.32 3.33 33.93
N GLN A 815 -5.55 2.06 33.63
CA GLN A 815 -4.53 1.12 33.16
C GLN A 815 -4.95 0.54 31.81
N TYR A 816 -3.97 0.11 31.02
CA TYR A 816 -4.25 -0.59 29.77
C TYR A 816 -4.71 -2.03 30.04
N THR A 817 -5.64 -2.52 29.22
CA THR A 817 -6.09 -3.93 29.17
C THR A 817 -6.27 -4.34 27.72
N GLY A 818 -6.05 -5.62 27.41
CA GLY A 818 -6.30 -6.21 26.08
C GLY A 818 -7.73 -6.01 25.58
N ALA A 819 -8.71 -5.83 26.47
CA ALA A 819 -10.09 -5.50 26.07
C ALA A 819 -10.20 -4.17 25.29
N LEU A 820 -9.20 -3.27 25.37
CA LEU A 820 -9.15 -2.05 24.55
C LEU A 820 -8.93 -2.36 23.06
N GLU A 821 -8.23 -3.45 22.72
CA GLU A 821 -8.10 -3.88 21.31
C GLU A 821 -9.44 -4.40 20.77
N VAL A 822 -10.20 -5.13 21.59
CA VAL A 822 -11.57 -5.56 21.24
C VAL A 822 -12.48 -4.35 21.07
N LEU A 823 -12.41 -3.38 21.98
CA LEU A 823 -13.18 -2.14 21.87
C LEU A 823 -12.82 -1.36 20.60
N LYS A 824 -11.54 -1.30 20.22
CA LYS A 824 -11.10 -0.65 18.98
C LYS A 824 -11.81 -1.29 17.77
N VAL A 825 -11.85 -2.62 17.68
CA VAL A 825 -12.56 -3.33 16.60
C VAL A 825 -14.06 -3.01 16.63
N ILE A 826 -14.71 -3.07 17.80
CA ILE A 826 -16.13 -2.72 17.96
C ILE A 826 -16.42 -1.30 17.46
N LEU A 827 -15.63 -0.31 17.89
CA LEU A 827 -15.84 1.08 17.49
C LEU A 827 -15.60 1.28 15.99
N SER A 828 -14.57 0.64 15.43
CA SER A 828 -14.19 0.73 14.02
C SER A 828 -15.19 0.12 13.06
N TYR A 829 -16.00 -0.87 13.49
CA TYR A 829 -16.99 -1.53 12.63
C TYR A 829 -18.45 -1.26 13.02
N GLU A 830 -18.73 -0.80 14.24
CA GLU A 830 -20.07 -0.41 14.66
C GLU A 830 -20.20 1.11 14.81
N TYR A 831 -19.91 1.66 15.99
CA TYR A 831 -20.37 2.99 16.37
C TYR A 831 -19.77 4.11 15.51
N LEU A 832 -18.45 4.15 15.37
CA LEU A 832 -17.80 5.20 14.59
C LEU A 832 -18.10 4.99 13.10
N TRP A 833 -18.03 3.75 12.61
CA TRP A 833 -18.36 3.42 11.23
C TRP A 833 -19.77 3.88 10.85
N THR A 834 -20.75 3.51 11.66
CA THR A 834 -22.15 3.84 11.41
C THR A 834 -22.41 5.33 11.47
N ASN A 835 -21.89 6.03 12.48
CA ASN A 835 -22.24 7.43 12.68
C ASN A 835 -21.39 8.40 11.85
N ILE A 836 -20.11 8.10 11.60
CA ILE A 836 -19.19 8.99 10.89
C ILE A 836 -19.14 8.65 9.39
N ARG A 837 -19.09 7.36 9.03
CA ARG A 837 -19.05 6.94 7.62
C ARG A 837 -20.43 6.75 7.01
N VAL A 838 -21.24 5.84 7.55
CA VAL A 838 -22.54 5.50 6.93
C VAL A 838 -23.52 6.68 6.98
N LYS A 839 -23.73 7.27 8.16
CA LYS A 839 -24.64 8.40 8.34
C LYS A 839 -23.98 9.75 8.05
N GLY A 840 -22.70 9.89 8.42
CA GLY A 840 -21.97 11.15 8.30
C GLY A 840 -21.37 11.39 6.91
N GLY A 841 -21.21 10.36 6.08
CA GLY A 841 -20.65 10.47 4.72
C GLY A 841 -19.13 10.61 4.67
N ALA A 842 -18.40 10.41 5.77
CA ALA A 842 -16.95 10.37 5.74
C ALA A 842 -16.44 9.09 5.06
N TYR A 843 -15.27 9.13 4.43
CA TYR A 843 -14.67 7.92 3.85
C TYR A 843 -14.23 6.92 4.93
N GLY A 844 -13.79 7.37 6.10
CA GLY A 844 -13.35 6.46 7.15
C GLY A 844 -13.25 7.10 8.53
N CYS A 845 -13.08 6.25 9.53
CA CYS A 845 -12.87 6.64 10.92
C CYS A 845 -11.98 5.63 11.64
N MET A 846 -11.17 6.10 12.57
CA MET A 846 -10.20 5.27 13.29
C MET A 846 -10.12 5.69 14.75
N CYS A 847 -9.77 4.74 15.61
CA CYS A 847 -9.36 5.01 16.98
C CYS A 847 -8.21 4.09 17.38
N GLY A 848 -7.51 4.45 18.46
CA GLY A 848 -6.43 3.62 18.97
C GLY A 848 -6.07 3.96 20.41
N PHE A 849 -5.51 2.98 21.11
CA PHE A 849 -5.14 3.05 22.53
C PHE A 849 -3.76 2.44 22.72
N SER A 850 -2.79 3.23 23.18
CA SER A 850 -1.40 2.76 23.33
C SER A 850 -1.20 2.02 24.66
N SER A 851 -0.74 0.77 24.59
CA SER A 851 -0.33 -0.03 25.77
C SER A 851 0.98 0.42 26.41
N ILE A 852 1.75 1.26 25.71
CA ILE A 852 3.04 1.77 26.17
C ILE A 852 2.89 3.14 26.82
N SER A 853 2.34 4.11 26.08
CA SER A 853 2.30 5.52 26.48
C SER A 853 1.01 5.93 27.20
N GLY A 854 -0.07 5.16 27.05
CA GLY A 854 -1.40 5.58 27.49
C GLY A 854 -2.09 6.60 26.59
N ASN A 855 -1.49 6.97 25.46
CA ASN A 855 -2.10 7.87 24.50
C ASN A 855 -3.28 7.17 23.82
N GLY A 856 -4.40 7.89 23.68
CA GLY A 856 -5.56 7.46 22.91
C GLY A 856 -5.96 8.53 21.90
N TYR A 857 -6.49 8.09 20.76
CA TYR A 857 -6.95 8.99 19.70
C TYR A 857 -8.21 8.49 19.01
N PHE A 858 -8.92 9.44 18.42
CA PHE A 858 -10.06 9.25 17.53
C PHE A 858 -9.87 10.19 16.34
N THR A 859 -10.04 9.70 15.12
CA THR A 859 -9.93 10.54 13.93
C THR A 859 -10.90 10.13 12.83
N SER A 860 -11.30 11.09 12.00
CA SER A 860 -12.03 10.85 10.75
C SER A 860 -11.12 11.04 9.55
N TYR A 861 -11.51 10.46 8.41
CA TYR A 861 -10.76 10.50 7.17
C TYR A 861 -11.67 10.90 6.01
N ARG A 862 -11.28 11.99 5.31
CA ARG A 862 -12.06 12.61 4.22
C ARG A 862 -13.52 12.83 4.62
N ASP A 863 -13.71 13.53 5.73
CA ASP A 863 -15.00 13.77 6.38
C ASP A 863 -15.65 15.05 5.85
N PRO A 864 -16.92 15.06 5.40
CA PRO A 864 -17.59 16.31 5.04
C PRO A 864 -17.95 17.18 6.26
N ASN A 865 -17.94 16.61 7.46
CA ASN A 865 -18.35 17.26 8.71
C ASN A 865 -17.17 17.64 9.60
N LEU A 866 -17.43 18.42 10.64
CA LEU A 866 -16.41 18.85 11.60
C LEU A 866 -16.94 18.79 13.02
N LYS A 867 -17.90 19.67 13.33
CA LYS A 867 -18.47 19.80 14.68
C LYS A 867 -19.30 18.59 15.04
N GLU A 868 -20.06 18.08 14.08
CA GLU A 868 -20.91 16.91 14.19
C GLU A 868 -20.07 15.67 14.51
N THR A 869 -18.93 15.50 13.83
CA THR A 869 -17.97 14.42 14.09
C THR A 869 -17.38 14.55 15.50
N ASN A 870 -17.01 15.76 15.93
CA ASN A 870 -16.54 15.99 17.29
C ASN A 870 -17.60 15.65 18.35
N GLU A 871 -18.87 15.98 18.10
CA GLU A 871 -20.00 15.61 18.98
C GLU A 871 -20.26 14.10 19.03
N ILE A 872 -20.03 13.38 17.92
CA ILE A 872 -20.08 11.91 17.90
C ILE A 872 -18.99 11.33 18.81
N TYR A 873 -17.77 11.87 18.78
CA TYR A 873 -16.70 11.42 19.68
C TYR A 873 -17.06 11.58 21.15
N ASP A 874 -17.66 12.71 21.53
CA ASP A 874 -18.06 12.97 22.92
C ASP A 874 -19.14 11.97 23.42
N LYS A 875 -19.96 11.42 22.53
CA LYS A 875 -21.01 10.41 22.84
C LYS A 875 -20.47 8.98 22.89
N THR A 876 -19.22 8.72 22.49
CA THR A 876 -18.65 7.37 22.43
C THR A 876 -18.67 6.68 23.79
N ALA A 877 -18.32 7.40 24.86
CA ALA A 877 -18.33 6.82 26.21
C ALA A 877 -19.73 6.35 26.64
N GLU A 878 -20.79 7.08 26.25
CA GLU A 878 -22.17 6.69 26.53
C GLU A 878 -22.59 5.44 25.75
N TYR A 879 -22.23 5.35 24.47
CA TYR A 879 -22.44 4.13 23.68
C TYR A 879 -21.77 2.92 24.34
N ILE A 880 -20.52 3.06 24.79
CA ILE A 880 -19.78 1.96 25.44
C ILE A 880 -20.48 1.51 26.73
N ARG A 881 -20.97 2.44 27.58
CA ARG A 881 -21.72 2.08 28.81
C ARG A 881 -22.95 1.24 28.52
N ASN A 882 -23.60 1.51 27.38
CA ASN A 882 -24.83 0.85 26.96
C ASN A 882 -24.60 -0.28 25.97
N PHE A 883 -23.34 -0.66 25.70
CA PHE A 883 -23.00 -1.66 24.69
C PHE A 883 -23.72 -2.98 24.93
N THR A 884 -24.24 -3.58 23.86
CA THR A 884 -24.89 -4.89 23.88
C THR A 884 -24.43 -5.69 22.69
N ALA A 885 -24.08 -6.95 22.91
CA ALA A 885 -23.78 -7.92 21.87
C ALA A 885 -24.22 -9.30 22.35
N ASP A 886 -24.63 -10.16 21.41
CA ASP A 886 -24.80 -11.58 21.71
C ASP A 886 -23.45 -12.32 21.71
N GLU A 887 -23.48 -13.62 21.99
CA GLU A 887 -22.25 -14.43 22.06
C GLU A 887 -21.56 -14.58 20.70
N ARG A 888 -22.33 -14.62 19.60
CA ARG A 888 -21.80 -14.74 18.25
C ARG A 888 -21.07 -13.45 17.85
N ASP A 889 -21.66 -12.30 18.15
CA ASP A 889 -21.05 -11.00 17.85
C ASP A 889 -19.80 -10.76 18.71
N MET A 890 -19.83 -11.09 20.00
CA MET A 890 -18.62 -11.03 20.84
C MET A 890 -17.50 -11.93 20.31
N THR A 891 -17.84 -13.14 19.85
CA THR A 891 -16.86 -14.06 19.25
C THR A 891 -16.23 -13.47 17.99
N LYS A 892 -17.03 -12.84 17.11
CA LYS A 892 -16.51 -12.13 15.93
C LYS A 892 -15.54 -11.02 16.32
N TYR A 893 -15.88 -10.20 17.32
CA TYR A 893 -14.97 -9.13 17.78
C TYR A 893 -13.66 -9.66 18.32
N ILE A 894 -13.67 -10.78 19.04
CA ILE A 894 -12.46 -11.44 19.53
C ILE A 894 -11.62 -11.95 18.36
N ILE A 895 -12.23 -12.66 17.39
CA ILE A 895 -11.53 -13.20 16.22
C ILE A 895 -10.91 -12.06 15.39
N GLY A 896 -11.68 -11.03 15.06
CA GLY A 896 -11.19 -9.87 14.31
C GLY A 896 -10.05 -9.13 15.03
N THR A 897 -10.09 -9.10 16.37
CA THR A 897 -8.98 -8.56 17.18
C THR A 897 -7.72 -9.43 17.05
N ILE A 898 -7.87 -10.75 17.17
CA ILE A 898 -6.74 -11.68 17.07
C ILE A 898 -6.17 -11.71 15.65
N SER A 899 -6.99 -11.64 14.60
CA SER A 899 -6.53 -11.55 13.20
C SER A 899 -5.52 -10.41 13.02
N GLY A 900 -5.81 -9.22 13.57
CA GLY A 900 -4.88 -8.09 13.54
C GLY A 900 -3.62 -8.28 14.39
N ILE A 901 -3.72 -8.95 15.55
CA ILE A 901 -2.57 -9.23 16.43
C ILE A 901 -1.63 -10.27 15.81
N ASP A 902 -2.19 -11.30 15.18
CA ASP A 902 -1.47 -12.46 14.66
C ASP A 902 -1.06 -12.31 13.20
N THR A 903 -1.23 -11.11 12.61
CA THR A 903 -0.76 -10.81 11.26
C THR A 903 0.70 -11.27 11.10
N PRO A 904 1.01 -12.15 10.13
CA PRO A 904 2.36 -12.67 9.95
C PRO A 904 3.38 -11.57 9.72
N ARG A 905 4.56 -11.73 10.32
CA ARG A 905 5.67 -10.78 10.24
C ARG A 905 6.82 -11.35 9.44
N THR A 906 7.41 -10.54 8.56
CA THR A 906 8.67 -10.88 7.89
C THR A 906 9.81 -11.00 8.92
N PRO A 907 10.95 -11.64 8.58
CA PRO A 907 12.09 -11.71 9.48
C PRO A 907 12.53 -10.34 10.01
N ARG A 908 12.61 -9.33 9.15
CA ARG A 908 12.87 -7.93 9.53
C ARG A 908 11.85 -7.42 10.55
N MET A 909 10.56 -7.56 10.25
CA MET A 909 9.49 -7.11 11.16
C MET A 909 9.51 -7.81 12.52
N LYS A 910 9.96 -9.09 12.60
CA LYS A 910 10.15 -9.79 13.88
C LYS A 910 11.30 -9.18 14.68
N GLY A 911 12.41 -8.84 14.02
CA GLY A 911 13.51 -8.09 14.62
C GLY A 911 13.07 -6.73 15.14
N ASP A 912 12.38 -5.95 14.31
CA ASP A 912 11.89 -4.61 14.65
C ASP A 912 10.92 -4.62 15.84
N ALA A 913 9.96 -5.55 15.85
CA ALA A 913 9.03 -5.71 16.96
C ALA A 913 9.74 -6.15 18.25
N SER A 914 10.73 -7.04 18.15
CA SER A 914 11.52 -7.50 19.30
C SER A 914 12.36 -6.36 19.86
N MET A 915 13.06 -5.61 19.00
CA MET A 915 13.86 -4.46 19.42
C MET A 915 13.00 -3.35 20.02
N GLY A 916 11.84 -3.06 19.42
CA GLY A 916 10.87 -2.11 19.99
C GLY A 916 10.41 -2.55 21.38
N ALA A 917 10.14 -3.84 21.59
CA ALA A 917 9.80 -4.37 22.90
C ALA A 917 10.95 -4.25 23.92
N TYR A 918 12.18 -4.54 23.49
CA TYR A 918 13.39 -4.37 24.30
C TYR A 918 13.57 -2.91 24.75
N ILE A 919 13.51 -1.95 23.83
CA ILE A 919 13.66 -0.52 24.13
C ILE A 919 12.51 -0.03 25.03
N THR A 920 11.26 -0.40 24.73
CA THR A 920 10.09 0.10 25.49
C THR A 920 9.91 -0.58 26.85
N GLY A 921 10.60 -1.70 27.10
CA GLY A 921 10.45 -2.52 28.31
C GLY A 921 9.19 -3.39 28.31
N LEU A 922 8.62 -3.66 27.12
CA LEU A 922 7.49 -4.57 26.96
C LEU A 922 7.97 -6.02 27.04
N LYS A 923 7.39 -6.81 27.94
CA LYS A 923 7.79 -8.22 28.14
C LYS A 923 6.82 -9.18 27.46
N GLU A 924 7.28 -10.41 27.20
CA GLU A 924 6.42 -11.47 26.67
C GLU A 924 5.22 -11.75 27.59
N GLU A 925 5.39 -11.70 28.92
CA GLU A 925 4.28 -11.93 29.85
C GLU A 925 3.20 -10.86 29.74
N ASP A 926 3.54 -9.64 29.31
CA ASP A 926 2.56 -8.58 29.07
C ASP A 926 1.75 -8.85 27.82
N VAL A 927 2.39 -9.26 26.73
CA VAL A 927 1.72 -9.58 25.47
C VAL A 927 0.83 -10.81 25.64
N GLN A 928 1.31 -11.83 26.36
CA GLN A 928 0.51 -13.01 26.68
C GLN A 928 -0.69 -12.64 27.55
N ARG A 929 -0.51 -11.82 28.60
CA ARG A 929 -1.63 -11.33 29.42
C ARG A 929 -2.65 -10.57 28.59
N GLN A 930 -2.20 -9.68 27.70
CA GLN A 930 -3.09 -8.93 26.81
C GLN A 930 -3.87 -9.87 25.88
N ARG A 931 -3.22 -10.90 25.33
CA ARG A 931 -3.88 -11.93 24.51
C ARG A 931 -4.94 -12.68 25.32
N ASP A 932 -4.61 -13.12 26.53
CA ASP A 932 -5.57 -13.82 27.40
C ASP A 932 -6.78 -12.93 27.72
N GLU A 933 -6.56 -11.64 27.97
CA GLU A 933 -7.62 -10.64 28.19
C GLU A 933 -8.50 -10.44 26.94
N VAL A 934 -7.93 -10.48 25.73
CA VAL A 934 -8.69 -10.45 24.46
C VAL A 934 -9.55 -11.71 24.31
N LEU A 935 -8.95 -12.89 24.47
CA LEU A 935 -9.64 -14.18 24.26
C LEU A 935 -10.81 -14.41 25.22
N HIS A 936 -10.78 -13.79 26.40
CA HIS A 936 -11.84 -13.92 27.42
C HIS A 936 -12.69 -12.65 27.57
N ALA A 937 -12.57 -11.68 26.65
CA ALA A 937 -13.29 -10.41 26.75
C ALA A 937 -14.81 -10.62 26.76
N THR A 938 -15.50 -10.00 27.72
CA THR A 938 -16.95 -10.03 27.80
C THR A 938 -17.57 -8.66 27.54
N LYS A 939 -18.87 -8.63 27.23
CA LYS A 939 -19.64 -7.38 27.11
C LYS A 939 -19.52 -6.46 28.33
N GLU A 940 -19.40 -7.02 29.55
CA GLU A 940 -19.26 -6.23 30.77
C GLU A 940 -17.86 -5.62 30.88
N ASP A 941 -16.83 -6.29 30.33
CA ASP A 941 -15.49 -5.73 30.27
C ASP A 941 -15.43 -4.56 29.29
N ILE A 942 -16.10 -4.67 28.14
CA ILE A 942 -16.25 -3.55 27.19
C ILE A 942 -16.93 -2.34 27.86
N ARG A 943 -18.03 -2.56 28.59
CA ARG A 943 -18.75 -1.47 29.29
C ARG A 943 -17.87 -0.73 30.30
N LYS A 944 -16.97 -1.42 31.00
CA LYS A 944 -16.03 -0.81 31.97
C LYS A 944 -15.03 0.15 31.31
N LEU A 945 -14.78 0.03 30.00
CA LEU A 945 -13.84 0.88 29.26
C LEU A 945 -14.40 2.28 28.95
N ALA A 946 -15.70 2.51 29.19
CA ALA A 946 -16.33 3.81 28.94
C ALA A 946 -15.62 4.97 29.64
N ASP A 947 -15.14 4.75 30.86
CA ASP A 947 -14.48 5.80 31.64
C ASP A 947 -13.05 6.09 31.14
N ILE A 948 -12.39 5.10 30.51
CA ILE A 948 -11.10 5.30 29.81
C ILE A 948 -11.31 6.21 28.60
N VAL A 949 -12.32 5.92 27.78
CA VAL A 949 -12.65 6.76 26.62
C VAL A 949 -13.10 8.16 27.04
N LYS A 950 -13.88 8.26 28.12
CA LYS A 950 -14.26 9.54 28.69
C LYS A 950 -13.03 10.35 29.14
N ALA A 951 -12.04 9.72 29.78
CA ALA A 951 -10.81 10.40 30.19
C ALA A 951 -10.02 10.98 29.00
N ILE A 952 -10.01 10.27 27.86
CA ILE A 952 -9.42 10.77 26.61
C ILE A 952 -10.18 12.01 26.11
N MET A 953 -11.51 11.94 26.04
CA MET A 953 -12.35 13.06 25.58
C MET A 953 -12.25 14.29 26.50
N ASP A 954 -12.22 14.08 27.82
CA ASP A 954 -12.15 15.14 28.82
C ASP A 954 -10.82 15.93 28.78
N CYS A 955 -9.76 15.36 28.18
CA CYS A 955 -8.53 16.12 27.88
C CYS A 955 -8.82 17.32 26.94
N GLY A 956 -9.82 17.17 26.08
CA GLY A 956 -10.34 18.22 25.21
C GLY A 956 -9.37 18.70 24.13
N ASN A 957 -8.37 17.90 23.76
CA ASN A 957 -7.42 18.22 22.70
C ASN A 957 -8.06 17.94 21.34
N LEU A 958 -8.10 18.94 20.46
CA LEU A 958 -8.70 18.88 19.14
C LEU A 958 -7.69 19.38 18.09
N CYS A 959 -7.54 18.69 16.98
CA CYS A 959 -6.88 19.24 15.81
C CYS A 959 -7.71 18.90 14.58
N VAL A 960 -7.91 19.87 13.70
CA VAL A 960 -8.60 19.65 12.44
C VAL A 960 -7.74 20.17 11.29
N ILE A 961 -7.53 19.33 10.28
CA ILE A 961 -7.01 19.77 8.98
C ILE A 961 -8.17 19.70 8.00
N GLY A 962 -8.46 20.77 7.26
CA GLY A 962 -9.60 20.74 6.36
C GLY A 962 -9.90 22.06 5.67
N SER A 963 -11.08 22.14 5.06
CA SER A 963 -11.45 23.27 4.22
C SER A 963 -11.55 24.57 5.02
N GLU A 964 -11.05 25.66 4.44
CA GLU A 964 -11.11 26.99 5.05
C GLU A 964 -12.54 27.35 5.50
N SER A 965 -13.53 27.12 4.63
CA SER A 965 -14.93 27.42 4.93
C SER A 965 -15.44 26.68 6.17
N LYS A 966 -15.17 25.37 6.31
CA LYS A 966 -15.65 24.59 7.47
C LYS A 966 -14.92 24.93 8.75
N ILE A 967 -13.62 25.19 8.68
CA ILE A 967 -12.85 25.61 9.87
C ILE A 967 -13.31 26.98 10.35
N GLU A 968 -13.51 27.95 9.46
CA GLU A 968 -13.96 29.30 9.85
C GLU A 968 -15.41 29.31 10.37
N GLN A 969 -16.29 28.46 9.83
CA GLN A 969 -17.65 28.27 10.36
C GLN A 969 -17.66 27.73 11.81
N ASN A 970 -16.63 26.97 12.19
CA ASN A 970 -16.50 26.33 13.50
C ASN A 970 -15.30 26.90 14.30
N ARG A 971 -14.96 28.17 14.05
CA ARG A 971 -13.78 28.84 14.63
C ARG A 971 -13.79 28.81 16.17
N ASP A 972 -14.97 28.79 16.78
CA ASP A 972 -15.18 28.74 18.22
C ASP A 972 -14.69 27.45 18.89
N LEU A 973 -14.48 26.37 18.13
CA LEU A 973 -13.90 25.12 18.63
C LEU A 973 -12.37 25.19 18.80
N PHE A 974 -11.72 26.18 18.19
CA PHE A 974 -10.26 26.27 18.10
C PHE A 974 -9.72 27.43 18.93
N MET A 975 -8.53 27.26 19.53
CA MET A 975 -7.81 28.40 20.11
C MET A 975 -6.97 29.12 19.04
N GLU A 976 -6.54 28.40 18.00
CA GLU A 976 -5.78 28.95 16.88
C GLU A 976 -6.28 28.39 15.55
N VAL A 977 -6.38 29.26 14.53
CA VAL A 977 -6.69 28.87 13.14
C VAL A 977 -5.57 29.38 12.24
N LYS A 978 -5.00 28.50 11.41
CA LYS A 978 -3.81 28.75 10.59
C LYS A 978 -3.99 28.17 9.19
N ASN A 979 -3.19 28.62 8.23
CA ASN A 979 -3.06 27.94 6.93
C ASN A 979 -2.07 26.78 7.07
N LEU A 980 -2.37 25.62 6.46
CA LEU A 980 -1.46 24.48 6.45
C LEU A 980 -0.20 24.78 5.63
N SER A 981 -0.36 25.30 4.42
CA SER A 981 0.69 25.83 3.55
C SER A 981 0.48 27.32 3.31
N ASN A 982 1.55 28.07 3.06
CA ASN A 982 1.45 29.51 2.78
C ASN A 982 0.96 29.82 1.37
#